data_AF-A0A0B0PVV7-F1
#
_entry.id   AF-A0A0B0PVV7-F1
#
_cell.length_a   1.000
_cell.length_b   1.000
_cell.length_c   1.000
_cell.angle_alpha   90.00
_cell.angle_beta   90.00
_cell.angle_gamma   90.00
#
_symmetry.space_group_name_H-M   'P 1'
#
loop_
_entity.id
_entity.type
_entity.pdbx_description
1 polymer ?
#
loop_
_entity_poly.entity_id
_entity_poly.type
_entity_poly.pdbx_seq_one_letter_code
_entity_poly.pdbx_strand_id
1 'polypeptide(L)'
;MAGCSQSGGELKMEGWLYIIRSNRIGLQYSRKRYFVLEAHLLNCFKSMPISSLQESGRSAIIDSSIRVTDNGRESIHRKVFFIFTLYNSSNHNDQLKLGASSPEEAARWIHSFQEAALKGGPRPGSDVACSKSRWQSFRLSSSSDSNHNNSIDWTLYPTTKMDRVTSDVVAPSPWTIFGCQNGLRLFKEAKDRDSHGKWDDHPAIMAVGVVDGTSEAIFQTLMSLGPSRSEWDFCFYKGSVVEHLDGHTDIVHKQLYSDWLPWGMKRRDLLLRRYWRREDDGTYVILYHSVVHKKCPPQKSYVRASLKSGGYVISPVTEGKHSVVKHMLAIDWKFWKSYLRTSAVRSITIRMLERVAALRELFKAKQGNYPTADLSSGELMRNVRLHQSEEDGIVDMCTEIEAGKTKENMNEAMERASSEHSSLVGLNDAADEFFDVPEPTEHDRAEDGWASDFGPEVYSQDTRQLKLSTAAVFVKKIHDLAVQKRGYMDLQDMTREDGVCCSYGNTLSKDPTCTLPCSWTAAEPSTFLIRGKNYLEDQKKFKAKGTLMQMVAADWLRSDKREDDLGGRPGGIVQKYAARGGPEFFFIVNIQVPGSTTYSLALYYMMNTPVEDSPLLHNFVNGDDAYRNSRFKLIPYISKGSWIVKQSVGKKACLIGHALEMNYFHGKNYLELGIDIGSSTVARGVVNLVLGYLNNLVIEMAFLIQANTEDELPEYLLGTCRLNHLDAAKSIPVKV
;
A
#
# COMPACT_ATOMS: atom_id res chain seq x y z
N MET A 1 10.48 -22.46 -16.03
CA MET A 1 10.51 -22.22 -17.48
C MET A 1 9.08 -22.10 -17.97
N ALA A 2 8.68 -20.92 -18.42
CA ALA A 2 7.44 -20.68 -19.14
C ALA A 2 7.77 -19.64 -20.22
N GLY A 3 7.73 -20.07 -21.47
CA GLY A 3 8.08 -19.27 -22.63
C GLY A 3 6.95 -18.31 -22.97
N CYS A 4 7.30 -17.03 -23.12
CA CYS A 4 6.41 -16.00 -23.63
C CYS A 4 6.45 -16.05 -25.17
N SER A 5 5.40 -16.56 -25.82
CA SER A 5 5.20 -16.40 -27.25
C SER A 5 4.59 -15.02 -27.51
N GLN A 6 5.40 -14.09 -28.02
CA GLN A 6 4.91 -12.80 -28.51
C GLN A 6 4.45 -12.96 -29.97
N SER A 7 3.14 -13.16 -30.17
CA SER A 7 2.45 -12.81 -31.41
C SER A 7 1.41 -11.75 -31.06
N GLY A 8 1.36 -10.65 -31.82
CA GLY A 8 0.54 -9.47 -31.53
C GLY A 8 -0.92 -9.83 -31.24
N GLY A 9 -1.33 -9.66 -29.98
CA GLY A 9 -2.67 -9.96 -29.48
C GLY A 9 -2.96 -9.09 -28.25
N GLU A 10 -4.24 -8.90 -27.96
CA GLU A 10 -4.74 -8.10 -26.84
C GLU A 10 -4.12 -8.51 -25.49
N LEU A 11 -4.14 -7.60 -24.51
CA LEU A 11 -3.64 -7.83 -23.15
C LEU A 11 -4.36 -9.04 -22.53
N LYS A 12 -3.72 -10.21 -22.60
CA LYS A 12 -4.18 -11.45 -21.99
C LYS A 12 -3.37 -11.68 -20.71
N MET A 13 -4.06 -11.69 -19.56
CA MET A 13 -3.50 -12.04 -18.27
C MET A 13 -4.05 -13.39 -17.84
N GLU A 14 -3.19 -14.35 -17.52
CA GLU A 14 -3.59 -15.68 -17.08
C GLU A 14 -2.72 -16.21 -15.95
N GLY A 15 -3.28 -17.08 -15.12
CA GLY A 15 -2.57 -17.59 -13.96
C GLY A 15 -3.46 -18.29 -12.94
N TRP A 16 -2.82 -18.87 -11.93
CA TRP A 16 -3.50 -19.55 -10.85
C TRP A 16 -3.86 -18.56 -9.73
N LEU A 17 -5.12 -18.56 -9.32
CA LEU A 17 -5.60 -17.84 -8.15
C LEU A 17 -6.39 -18.78 -7.23
N TYR A 18 -6.61 -18.33 -6.01
CA TYR A 18 -7.39 -19.03 -5.01
C TYR A 18 -8.66 -18.25 -4.74
N ILE A 19 -9.82 -18.86 -4.99
CA ILE A 19 -11.10 -18.30 -4.55
C ILE A 19 -11.18 -18.51 -3.04
N ILE A 20 -11.37 -17.42 -2.28
CA ILE A 20 -11.46 -17.47 -0.82
C ILE A 20 -12.93 -17.37 -0.41
N ARG A 21 -13.40 -18.38 0.33
CA ARG A 21 -14.79 -18.45 0.82
C ARG A 21 -14.81 -18.71 2.31
N SER A 22 -15.94 -18.41 2.94
CA SER A 22 -16.23 -18.78 4.32
C SER A 22 -17.43 -19.71 4.33
N ASN A 23 -17.37 -20.81 5.07
CA ASN A 23 -18.51 -21.69 5.24
C ASN A 23 -19.56 -21.06 6.19
N ARG A 24 -20.71 -21.70 6.37
CA ARG A 24 -21.81 -21.22 7.25
C ARG A 24 -21.42 -21.03 8.72
N ILE A 25 -20.30 -21.63 9.15
CA ILE A 25 -19.76 -21.56 10.51
C ILE A 25 -18.62 -20.52 10.59
N GLY A 26 -18.32 -19.81 9.49
CA GLY A 26 -17.30 -18.76 9.42
C GLY A 26 -15.87 -19.26 9.20
N LEU A 27 -15.67 -20.56 8.95
CA LEU A 27 -14.35 -21.10 8.61
C LEU A 27 -14.01 -20.79 7.15
N GLN A 28 -12.87 -20.14 6.95
CA GLN A 28 -12.38 -19.81 5.61
C GLN A 28 -11.72 -21.00 4.94
N TYR A 29 -12.03 -21.24 3.67
CA TYR A 29 -11.35 -22.21 2.82
C TYR A 29 -10.96 -21.58 1.49
N SER A 30 -9.98 -22.18 0.82
CA SER A 30 -9.46 -21.68 -0.46
C SER A 30 -9.54 -22.76 -1.53
N ARG A 31 -9.92 -22.36 -2.76
CA ARG A 31 -10.04 -23.28 -3.90
C ARG A 31 -9.20 -22.76 -5.06
N LYS A 32 -8.21 -23.54 -5.49
CA LYS A 32 -7.31 -23.15 -6.58
C LYS A 32 -8.04 -23.23 -7.92
N ARG A 33 -7.94 -22.18 -8.74
CA ARG A 33 -8.58 -22.04 -10.05
C ARG A 33 -7.65 -21.34 -11.02
N TYR A 34 -7.82 -21.64 -12.30
CA TYR A 34 -7.08 -20.97 -13.37
C TYR A 34 -7.95 -19.86 -13.94
N PHE A 35 -7.45 -18.63 -13.93
CA PHE A 35 -8.16 -17.47 -14.46
C PHE A 35 -7.49 -16.99 -15.74
N VAL A 36 -8.30 -16.54 -16.68
CA VAL A 36 -7.88 -15.87 -17.91
C VAL A 36 -8.69 -14.59 -18.03
N LEU A 37 -8.03 -13.45 -18.00
CA LEU A 37 -8.60 -12.15 -18.30
C LEU A 37 -8.14 -11.74 -19.71
N GLU A 38 -9.11 -11.64 -20.61
CA GLU A 38 -8.89 -11.23 -22.00
C GLU A 38 -9.79 -10.03 -22.29
N ALA A 39 -9.15 -8.88 -22.54
CA ALA A 39 -9.81 -7.57 -22.63
C ALA A 39 -10.68 -7.25 -21.39
N HIS A 40 -11.99 -7.53 -21.46
CA HIS A 40 -12.96 -7.29 -20.39
C HIS A 40 -13.56 -8.57 -19.82
N LEU A 41 -13.27 -9.73 -20.42
CA LEU A 41 -13.90 -10.98 -20.04
C LEU A 41 -12.96 -11.75 -19.09
N LEU A 42 -13.42 -11.99 -17.87
CA LEU A 42 -12.75 -12.83 -16.89
C LEU A 42 -13.35 -14.24 -16.94
N ASN A 43 -12.57 -15.20 -17.42
CA ASN A 43 -12.94 -16.61 -17.46
C ASN A 43 -12.28 -17.39 -16.33
N CYS A 44 -13.04 -18.27 -15.68
CA CYS A 44 -12.56 -19.14 -14.61
C CYS A 44 -12.67 -20.62 -15.02
N PHE A 45 -11.58 -21.36 -14.83
CA PHE A 45 -11.45 -22.76 -15.18
C PHE A 45 -11.03 -23.62 -13.98
N LYS A 46 -11.49 -24.88 -13.93
CA LYS A 46 -11.06 -25.86 -12.91
C LYS A 46 -9.56 -26.23 -13.09
N SER A 47 -9.08 -26.25 -14.34
CA SER A 47 -7.69 -26.53 -14.72
C SER A 47 -7.23 -25.59 -15.85
N MET A 48 -5.92 -25.57 -16.13
CA MET A 48 -5.39 -24.80 -17.27
C MET A 48 -6.05 -25.29 -18.57
N PRO A 49 -6.62 -24.39 -19.41
CA PRO A 49 -7.31 -24.78 -20.62
C PRO A 49 -6.33 -25.28 -21.67
N ILE A 50 -6.66 -26.41 -22.33
CA ILE A 50 -5.78 -27.09 -23.30
C ILE A 50 -6.05 -26.61 -24.74
N SER A 51 -7.22 -26.00 -24.99
CA SER A 51 -7.59 -25.37 -26.27
C SER A 51 -8.45 -24.12 -26.06
N SER A 52 -8.48 -23.21 -27.04
CA SER A 52 -9.31 -21.99 -27.02
C SER A 52 -10.82 -22.24 -27.12
N LEU A 53 -11.23 -23.49 -27.36
CA LEU A 53 -12.62 -23.93 -27.49
C LEU A 53 -13.16 -24.61 -26.23
N GLN A 54 -12.34 -24.74 -25.18
CA GLN A 54 -12.79 -25.34 -23.93
C GLN A 54 -13.79 -24.41 -23.24
N GLU A 55 -15.03 -24.89 -23.04
CA GLU A 55 -16.07 -24.12 -22.35
C GLU A 55 -15.57 -23.62 -21.00
N SER A 56 -15.51 -22.30 -20.84
CA SER A 56 -15.23 -21.69 -19.55
C SER A 56 -16.32 -22.13 -18.60
N GLY A 57 -15.94 -22.75 -17.47
CA GLY A 57 -16.92 -23.20 -16.50
C GLY A 57 -17.82 -22.05 -16.04
N ARG A 58 -17.25 -20.85 -15.88
CA ARG A 58 -17.94 -19.60 -15.54
C ARG A 58 -17.16 -18.37 -16.03
N SER A 59 -17.87 -17.31 -16.43
CA SER A 59 -17.28 -16.04 -16.89
C SER A 59 -17.94 -14.84 -16.22
N ALA A 60 -17.23 -13.71 -16.15
CA ALA A 60 -17.76 -12.42 -15.71
C ALA A 60 -17.16 -11.27 -16.54
N ILE A 61 -17.90 -10.18 -16.69
CA ILE A 61 -17.43 -8.97 -17.39
C ILE A 61 -16.85 -7.99 -16.37
N ILE A 62 -15.65 -7.49 -16.66
CA ILE A 62 -14.97 -6.43 -15.92
C ILE A 62 -15.17 -5.13 -16.67
N ASP A 63 -16.14 -4.34 -16.21
CA ASP A 63 -16.46 -3.02 -16.75
C ASP A 63 -16.09 -1.90 -15.74
N SER A 64 -16.49 -0.66 -16.05
CA SER A 64 -16.21 0.52 -15.23
C SER A 64 -16.89 0.52 -13.86
N SER A 65 -17.88 -0.35 -13.64
CA SER A 65 -18.56 -0.53 -12.34
C SER A 65 -17.78 -1.44 -11.39
N ILE A 66 -16.85 -2.26 -11.90
CA ILE A 66 -16.04 -3.14 -11.07
C ILE A 66 -14.90 -2.36 -10.43
N ARG A 67 -14.77 -2.50 -9.11
CA ARG A 67 -13.69 -1.97 -8.29
C ARG A 67 -12.87 -3.11 -7.72
N VAL A 68 -11.59 -2.83 -7.46
CA VAL A 68 -10.62 -3.79 -6.91
C VAL A 68 -10.05 -3.23 -5.62
N THR A 69 -10.23 -3.95 -4.52
CA THR A 69 -9.63 -3.59 -3.22
C THR A 69 -8.52 -4.57 -2.88
N ASP A 70 -7.33 -4.06 -2.60
CA ASP A 70 -6.23 -4.83 -1.99
C ASP A 70 -6.56 -5.09 -0.51
N ASN A 71 -6.78 -6.34 -0.14
CA ASN A 71 -7.01 -6.73 1.24
C ASN A 71 -5.71 -7.08 1.97
N GLY A 72 -4.62 -7.29 1.24
CA GLY A 72 -3.30 -7.60 1.77
C GLY A 72 -3.11 -9.08 2.13
N ARG A 73 -2.16 -9.33 3.03
CA ARG A 73 -1.70 -10.65 3.43
C ARG A 73 -2.62 -11.28 4.50
N GLU A 74 -3.19 -12.44 4.20
CA GLU A 74 -3.93 -13.27 5.17
C GLU A 74 -3.28 -14.66 5.30
N SER A 75 -3.51 -15.35 6.43
CA SER A 75 -3.13 -16.76 6.59
C SER A 75 -4.36 -17.64 6.77
N ILE A 76 -4.54 -18.58 5.85
CA ILE A 76 -5.66 -19.52 5.81
C ILE A 76 -5.05 -20.92 5.82
N HIS A 77 -5.43 -21.75 6.80
CA HIS A 77 -4.88 -23.11 7.00
C HIS A 77 -3.34 -23.18 6.98
N ARG A 78 -2.66 -22.24 7.66
CA ARG A 78 -1.18 -22.11 7.70
C ARG A 78 -0.50 -21.78 6.37
N LYS A 79 -1.26 -21.64 5.28
CA LYS A 79 -0.77 -21.07 4.02
C LYS A 79 -0.99 -19.56 4.05
N VAL A 80 -0.07 -18.81 3.43
CA VAL A 80 -0.15 -17.35 3.33
C VAL A 80 -0.65 -17.01 1.95
N PHE A 81 -1.65 -16.13 1.86
CA PHE A 81 -2.21 -15.64 0.61
C PHE A 81 -2.19 -14.11 0.59
N PHE A 82 -2.08 -13.54 -0.60
CA PHE A 82 -2.22 -12.10 -0.85
C PHE A 82 -3.58 -11.86 -1.49
N ILE A 83 -4.49 -11.32 -0.69
CA ILE A 83 -5.91 -11.27 -0.94
C ILE A 83 -6.31 -9.95 -1.58
N PHE A 84 -7.21 -10.00 -2.55
CA PHE A 84 -7.87 -8.85 -3.11
C PHE A 84 -9.33 -9.20 -3.43
N THR A 85 -10.20 -8.19 -3.43
CA THR A 85 -11.63 -8.37 -3.64
C THR A 85 -12.07 -7.53 -4.83
N LEU A 86 -12.72 -8.17 -5.80
CA LEU A 86 -13.48 -7.52 -6.85
C LEU A 86 -14.89 -7.28 -6.32
N TYR A 87 -15.44 -6.07 -6.49
CA TYR A 87 -16.83 -5.81 -6.15
C TYR A 87 -17.46 -4.84 -7.13
N ASN A 88 -18.76 -4.99 -7.33
CA ASN A 88 -19.55 -4.07 -8.16
C ASN A 88 -19.94 -2.85 -7.33
N SER A 89 -19.64 -1.64 -7.82
CA SER A 89 -20.03 -0.38 -7.16
C SER A 89 -21.55 -0.17 -7.09
N SER A 90 -22.30 -0.73 -8.04
CA SER A 90 -23.77 -0.63 -8.09
C SER A 90 -24.48 -1.70 -7.25
N ASN A 91 -23.79 -2.80 -6.93
CA ASN A 91 -24.34 -3.88 -6.11
C ASN A 91 -23.27 -4.44 -5.18
N HIS A 92 -23.25 -3.96 -3.93
CA HIS A 92 -22.27 -4.38 -2.93
C HIS A 92 -22.33 -5.87 -2.56
N ASN A 93 -23.42 -6.58 -2.88
CA ASN A 93 -23.51 -8.02 -2.67
C ASN A 93 -22.79 -8.81 -3.78
N ASP A 94 -22.47 -8.17 -4.90
CA ASP A 94 -21.74 -8.77 -6.01
C ASP A 94 -20.23 -8.59 -5.82
N GLN A 95 -19.63 -9.52 -5.06
CA GLN A 95 -18.21 -9.51 -4.74
C GLN A 95 -17.55 -10.88 -4.95
N LEU A 96 -16.28 -10.85 -5.35
CA LEU A 96 -15.42 -12.02 -5.53
C LEU A 96 -14.08 -11.80 -4.81
N LYS A 97 -13.85 -12.58 -3.75
CA LYS A 97 -12.60 -12.57 -2.96
C LYS A 97 -11.61 -13.57 -3.54
N LEU A 98 -10.46 -13.08 -3.99
CA LEU A 98 -9.40 -13.86 -4.62
C LEU A 98 -8.11 -13.75 -3.80
N GLY A 99 -7.25 -14.75 -3.92
CA GLY A 99 -5.94 -14.80 -3.29
C GLY A 99 -4.86 -15.25 -4.26
N ALA A 100 -3.72 -14.59 -4.24
CA ALA A 100 -2.51 -14.99 -4.96
C ALA A 100 -1.49 -15.64 -4.02
N SER A 101 -0.56 -16.39 -4.61
CA SER A 101 0.52 -17.07 -3.87
C SER A 101 1.66 -16.13 -3.49
N SER A 102 1.82 -15.03 -4.24
CA SER A 102 2.83 -14.01 -4.01
C SER A 102 2.25 -12.60 -4.12
N PRO A 103 2.89 -11.59 -3.48
CA PRO A 103 2.42 -10.21 -3.56
C PRO A 103 2.58 -9.64 -4.98
N GLU A 104 3.59 -10.06 -5.72
CA GLU A 104 3.84 -9.70 -7.12
C GLU A 104 2.74 -10.21 -8.04
N GLU A 105 2.31 -11.46 -7.80
CA GLU A 105 1.20 -12.05 -8.54
C GLU A 105 -0.10 -11.30 -8.25
N ALA A 106 -0.41 -11.01 -6.98
CA ALA A 106 -1.56 -10.19 -6.61
C ALA A 106 -1.53 -8.81 -7.28
N ALA A 107 -0.38 -8.11 -7.21
CA ALA A 107 -0.23 -6.78 -7.79
C ALA A 107 -0.45 -6.77 -9.31
N ARG A 108 0.06 -7.79 -10.02
CA ARG A 108 -0.18 -7.93 -11.48
C ARG A 108 -1.67 -8.10 -11.77
N TRP A 109 -2.35 -9.00 -11.05
CA TRP A 109 -3.79 -9.21 -11.23
C TRP A 109 -4.62 -7.96 -10.91
N ILE A 110 -4.35 -7.31 -9.78
CA ILE A 110 -5.03 -6.06 -9.39
C ILE A 110 -4.88 -5.00 -10.49
N HIS A 111 -3.66 -4.79 -10.98
CA HIS A 111 -3.39 -3.84 -12.06
C HIS A 111 -4.14 -4.22 -13.35
N SER A 112 -4.11 -5.50 -13.75
CA SER A 112 -4.84 -5.96 -14.94
C SER A 112 -6.35 -5.77 -14.82
N PHE A 113 -6.95 -6.00 -13.65
CA PHE A 113 -8.36 -5.73 -13.42
C PHE A 113 -8.70 -4.25 -13.46
N GLN A 114 -7.87 -3.40 -12.84
CA GLN A 114 -8.03 -1.95 -12.91
C GLN A 114 -7.93 -1.43 -14.34
N GLU A 115 -6.99 -1.94 -15.13
CA GLU A 115 -6.83 -1.56 -16.54
C GLU A 115 -8.02 -2.02 -17.40
N ALA A 116 -8.53 -3.24 -17.18
CA ALA A 116 -9.71 -3.76 -17.86
C ALA A 116 -10.96 -2.93 -17.56
N ALA A 117 -11.18 -2.57 -16.29
CA ALA A 117 -12.31 -1.73 -15.86
C ALA A 117 -12.29 -0.33 -16.51
N LEU A 118 -11.10 0.25 -16.72
CA LEU A 118 -10.96 1.57 -17.36
C LEU A 118 -11.29 1.56 -18.85
N LYS A 119 -10.99 0.47 -19.55
CA LYS A 119 -11.22 0.37 -21.00
C LYS A 119 -12.65 -0.08 -21.35
N GLY A 120 -13.42 -0.58 -20.39
CA GLY A 120 -14.71 -1.27 -20.59
C GLY A 120 -15.95 -0.38 -20.68
N GLY A 121 -15.82 0.93 -20.91
CA GLY A 121 -16.97 1.83 -21.05
C GLY A 121 -17.83 1.53 -22.30
N PRO A 122 -19.15 1.80 -22.29
CA PRO A 122 -19.99 1.66 -23.48
C PRO A 122 -19.52 2.64 -24.55
N ARG A 123 -19.22 2.16 -25.76
CA ARG A 123 -18.91 3.01 -26.92
C ARG A 123 -20.20 3.71 -27.40
N PRO A 124 -20.32 5.05 -27.40
CA PRO A 124 -21.21 5.73 -28.32
C PRO A 124 -20.49 5.77 -29.68
N GLY A 125 -21.18 5.36 -30.75
CA GLY A 125 -20.62 5.34 -32.09
C GLY A 125 -20.24 6.74 -32.57
N SER A 126 -18.94 7.01 -32.64
CA SER A 126 -18.32 7.86 -33.66
C SER A 126 -16.83 7.57 -33.68
N ASP A 127 -16.32 7.12 -34.82
CA ASP A 127 -14.90 6.90 -35.08
C ASP A 127 -14.09 8.19 -34.80
N VAL A 128 -13.35 8.20 -33.70
CA VAL A 128 -12.19 9.08 -33.50
C VAL A 128 -11.04 8.22 -33.01
N ALA A 129 -10.06 8.05 -33.88
CA ALA A 129 -8.88 7.24 -33.65
C ALA A 129 -8.08 7.73 -32.42
N CYS A 130 -8.20 7.02 -31.30
CA CYS A 130 -7.35 7.23 -30.14
C CYS A 130 -6.02 6.49 -30.34
N SER A 131 -4.92 7.24 -30.32
CA SER A 131 -3.57 6.76 -30.58
C SER A 131 -3.13 5.74 -29.52
N LYS A 132 -2.74 4.55 -29.98
CA LYS A 132 -2.11 3.50 -29.16
C LYS A 132 -0.78 4.02 -28.61
N SER A 133 -0.72 4.42 -27.34
CA SER A 133 0.56 4.61 -26.65
C SER A 133 1.19 3.25 -26.35
N ARG A 134 1.96 2.79 -27.34
CA ARG A 134 2.67 1.52 -27.34
C ARG A 134 3.86 1.62 -26.37
N TRP A 135 3.71 1.19 -25.13
CA TRP A 135 4.86 0.93 -24.25
C TRP A 135 5.56 -0.32 -24.76
N GLN A 136 6.51 -0.13 -25.69
CA GLN A 136 7.36 -1.20 -26.19
C GLN A 136 8.41 -1.57 -25.15
N SER A 137 8.40 -2.84 -24.76
CA SER A 137 9.52 -3.54 -24.14
C SER A 137 10.71 -3.53 -25.09
N PHE A 138 11.71 -2.68 -24.85
CA PHE A 138 12.93 -2.69 -25.64
C PHE A 138 13.86 -3.81 -25.17
N ARG A 139 13.90 -4.89 -25.95
CA ARG A 139 15.09 -5.74 -26.10
C ARG A 139 16.11 -4.94 -26.90
N LEU A 140 17.29 -4.69 -26.34
CA LEU A 140 18.39 -4.06 -27.06
C LEU A 140 19.18 -5.16 -27.79
N SER A 141 19.01 -5.24 -29.11
CA SER A 141 19.95 -5.89 -30.01
C SER A 141 21.17 -4.99 -30.17
N SER A 142 22.33 -5.52 -29.80
CA SER A 142 23.63 -4.89 -29.98
C SER A 142 23.99 -4.77 -31.46
N SER A 143 24.31 -3.55 -31.91
CA SER A 143 25.15 -3.33 -33.09
C SER A 143 26.46 -2.70 -32.64
N SER A 144 27.55 -3.35 -33.04
CA SER A 144 28.95 -2.99 -32.85
C SER A 144 29.30 -1.63 -33.45
N ASP A 145 30.01 -0.81 -32.68
CA ASP A 145 31.10 -0.02 -33.24
C ASP A 145 32.16 0.31 -32.18
N SER A 146 33.37 0.45 -32.68
CA SER A 146 34.62 0.18 -31.99
C SER A 146 35.33 1.42 -31.42
N ASN A 147 36.05 1.19 -30.32
CA ASN A 147 37.25 1.85 -29.82
C ASN A 147 37.33 3.39 -29.73
N HIS A 148 37.48 3.90 -28.49
CA HIS A 148 38.80 4.38 -28.03
C HIS A 148 38.88 4.46 -26.50
N ASN A 149 39.99 3.90 -25.98
CA ASN A 149 40.44 3.92 -24.59
C ASN A 149 40.59 5.35 -24.05
N ASN A 150 40.07 5.60 -22.84
CA ASN A 150 40.78 6.37 -21.81
C ASN A 150 40.23 6.04 -20.41
N SER A 151 41.16 6.04 -19.44
CA SER A 151 41.11 5.54 -18.07
C SER A 151 39.78 5.69 -17.31
N ILE A 152 39.34 4.58 -16.71
CA ILE A 152 38.12 4.47 -15.91
C ILE A 152 38.33 5.04 -14.50
N ASP A 153 37.73 6.20 -14.24
CA ASP A 153 37.51 6.73 -12.89
C ASP A 153 36.07 6.41 -12.46
N TRP A 154 35.92 5.47 -11.51
CA TRP A 154 34.64 4.87 -11.10
C TRP A 154 33.73 5.77 -10.24
N THR A 155 33.95 7.09 -10.22
CA THR A 155 33.31 7.97 -9.22
C THR A 155 32.21 8.89 -9.75
N LEU A 156 31.88 8.88 -11.06
CA LEU A 156 30.91 9.81 -11.65
C LEU A 156 29.97 9.15 -12.67
N TYR A 157 28.99 8.38 -12.19
CA TYR A 157 27.75 8.18 -12.95
C TYR A 157 26.64 9.03 -12.34
N PRO A 158 26.08 10.01 -13.07
CA PRO A 158 24.82 10.63 -12.67
C PRO A 158 23.73 9.57 -12.72
N THR A 159 22.92 9.55 -11.67
CA THR A 159 21.75 8.69 -11.43
C THR A 159 20.58 8.96 -12.40
N THR A 160 20.84 9.21 -13.68
CA THR A 160 19.89 9.80 -14.64
C THR A 160 18.70 8.90 -15.05
N LYS A 161 18.67 7.62 -14.65
CA LYS A 161 17.48 6.76 -14.83
C LYS A 161 16.62 6.58 -13.57
N MET A 162 17.18 6.77 -12.38
CA MET A 162 16.42 6.63 -11.13
C MET A 162 15.58 7.88 -10.80
N ASP A 163 15.96 9.02 -11.36
CA ASP A 163 15.21 10.29 -11.30
C ASP A 163 14.06 10.41 -12.31
N ARG A 164 13.77 9.37 -13.12
CA ARG A 164 12.62 9.41 -14.05
C ARG A 164 11.25 9.31 -13.35
N VAL A 165 11.21 9.02 -12.04
CA VAL A 165 10.00 9.12 -11.22
C VAL A 165 10.15 10.33 -10.31
N THR A 166 9.93 11.51 -10.88
CA THR A 166 10.03 12.79 -10.15
C THR A 166 8.94 12.89 -9.08
N SER A 167 9.33 13.22 -7.85
CA SER A 167 8.42 13.67 -6.79
C SER A 167 7.57 14.83 -7.32
N ASP A 168 6.27 14.85 -7.07
CA ASP A 168 5.38 15.95 -7.48
C ASP A 168 5.50 17.17 -6.57
N VAL A 169 6.43 17.11 -5.62
CA VAL A 169 6.70 18.14 -4.63
C VAL A 169 8.17 18.52 -4.66
N VAL A 170 8.43 19.82 -4.69
CA VAL A 170 9.77 20.41 -4.56
C VAL A 170 10.08 20.63 -3.07
N ALA A 171 10.92 19.78 -2.50
CA ALA A 171 11.31 19.87 -1.09
C ALA A 171 12.78 19.48 -0.89
N PRO A 172 13.51 20.12 0.05
CA PRO A 172 14.87 19.74 0.37
C PRO A 172 14.94 18.31 0.94
N SER A 173 16.09 17.66 0.78
CA SER A 173 16.32 16.34 1.37
C SER A 173 16.29 16.46 2.91
N PRO A 174 15.47 15.65 3.61
CA PRO A 174 15.46 15.65 5.07
C PRO A 174 16.64 14.87 5.67
N TRP A 175 17.60 14.42 4.85
CA TRP A 175 18.68 13.54 5.28
C TRP A 175 20.06 14.15 5.02
N THR A 176 20.92 14.06 6.03
CA THR A 176 22.35 14.40 5.91
C THR A 176 23.19 13.16 6.12
N ILE A 177 24.07 12.85 5.18
CA ILE A 177 25.03 11.77 5.33
C ILE A 177 26.05 12.15 6.42
N PHE A 178 26.40 11.22 7.30
CA PHE A 178 27.41 11.48 8.33
C PHE A 178 28.52 10.42 8.37
N GLY A 179 28.38 9.32 7.62
CA GLY A 179 29.39 8.28 7.61
C GLY A 179 29.09 7.16 6.62
N CYS A 180 30.09 6.30 6.43
CA CYS A 180 29.99 5.06 5.69
C CYS A 180 30.73 3.97 6.47
N GLN A 181 30.09 2.83 6.72
CA GLN A 181 30.67 1.71 7.48
C GLN A 181 30.15 0.39 6.93
N ASN A 182 31.04 -0.59 6.70
CA ASN A 182 30.69 -1.91 6.15
C ASN A 182 29.88 -1.83 4.84
N GLY A 183 30.22 -0.89 3.96
CA GLY A 183 29.49 -0.61 2.71
C GLY A 183 28.09 -0.01 2.90
N LEU A 184 27.71 0.36 4.13
CA LEU A 184 26.45 1.05 4.44
C LEU A 184 26.68 2.54 4.53
N ARG A 185 25.89 3.33 3.77
CA ARG A 185 25.83 4.78 3.92
C ARG A 185 24.93 5.13 5.10
N LEU A 186 25.41 5.95 6.03
CA LEU A 186 24.72 6.33 7.25
C LEU A 186 24.24 7.78 7.18
N PHE A 187 22.95 7.98 7.44
CA PHE A 187 22.29 9.28 7.40
C PHE A 187 21.64 9.61 8.74
N LYS A 188 21.62 10.90 9.08
CA LYS A 188 20.85 11.46 10.18
C LYS A 188 19.81 12.42 9.63
N GLU A 189 18.65 12.47 10.27
CA GLU A 189 17.61 13.43 9.93
C GLU A 189 18.13 14.86 10.14
N ALA A 190 17.88 15.73 9.16
CA ALA A 190 18.21 17.15 9.24
C ALA A 190 17.34 17.80 10.33
N LYS A 191 17.95 18.64 11.17
CA LYS A 191 17.19 19.40 12.17
C LYS A 191 16.39 20.50 11.45
N ASP A 192 15.08 20.53 11.64
CA ASP A 192 14.25 21.65 11.22
C ASP A 192 14.68 22.91 11.99
N ARG A 193 15.08 23.96 11.24
CA ARG A 193 15.61 25.24 11.79
C ARG A 193 14.64 25.93 12.77
N ASP A 194 13.34 25.67 12.68
CA ASP A 194 12.29 26.38 13.42
C ASP A 194 11.77 25.63 14.67
N SER A 195 12.48 24.60 15.12
CA SER A 195 12.09 23.84 16.33
C SER A 195 12.68 24.44 17.61
N HIS A 196 12.08 25.53 18.09
CA HIS A 196 12.36 26.07 19.44
C HIS A 196 11.76 25.23 20.59
N GLY A 197 11.12 24.09 20.28
CA GLY A 197 10.64 23.12 21.27
C GLY A 197 11.64 21.98 21.48
N LYS A 198 11.70 21.45 22.72
CA LYS A 198 12.41 20.20 23.08
C LYS A 198 11.90 19.03 22.21
N TRP A 199 12.41 18.88 20.99
CA TRP A 199 12.23 17.66 20.22
C TRP A 199 13.45 16.76 20.39
N ASP A 200 13.17 15.63 21.04
CA ASP A 200 13.86 14.35 21.00
C ASP A 200 15.38 14.31 21.05
N ASP A 201 15.89 13.84 22.20
CA ASP A 201 17.27 13.35 22.39
C ASP A 201 17.65 12.15 21.49
N HIS A 202 16.79 11.76 20.53
CA HIS A 202 16.93 10.55 19.71
C HIS A 202 16.64 10.86 18.21
N PRO A 203 17.56 11.52 17.49
CA PRO A 203 17.38 11.79 16.06
C PRO A 203 17.26 10.49 15.26
N ALA A 204 16.45 10.49 14.20
CA ALA A 204 16.34 9.32 13.32
C ALA A 204 17.67 9.07 12.59
N ILE A 205 18.11 7.82 12.59
CA ILE A 205 19.30 7.35 11.88
C ILE A 205 18.87 6.34 10.83
N MET A 206 19.45 6.44 9.64
CA MET A 206 19.21 5.53 8.53
C MET A 206 20.52 4.89 8.07
N ALA A 207 20.50 3.60 7.76
CA ALA A 207 21.53 2.91 7.00
C ALA A 207 20.99 2.50 5.63
N VAL A 208 21.80 2.69 4.60
CA VAL A 208 21.45 2.35 3.21
C VAL A 208 22.52 1.43 2.62
N GLY A 209 22.09 0.28 2.10
CA GLY A 209 22.95 -0.69 1.43
C GLY A 209 22.26 -1.28 0.19
N VAL A 210 23.05 -1.92 -0.67
CA VAL A 210 22.55 -2.73 -1.79
C VAL A 210 22.59 -4.20 -1.37
N VAL A 211 21.54 -4.94 -1.67
CA VAL A 211 21.39 -6.37 -1.39
C VAL A 211 21.12 -7.10 -2.69
N ASP A 212 21.81 -8.22 -2.90
CA ASP A 212 21.70 -9.04 -4.11
C ASP A 212 20.47 -9.97 -4.01
N GLY A 213 19.30 -9.36 -4.05
CA GLY A 213 18.02 -10.05 -4.04
C GLY A 213 16.90 -9.18 -4.59
N THR A 214 15.83 -9.84 -5.05
CA THR A 214 14.60 -9.16 -5.46
C THR A 214 13.96 -8.45 -4.26
N SER A 215 13.26 -7.35 -4.52
CA SER A 215 12.59 -6.59 -3.45
C SER A 215 11.58 -7.45 -2.68
N GLU A 216 10.91 -8.37 -3.39
CA GLU A 216 10.03 -9.41 -2.83
C GLU A 216 10.75 -10.34 -1.85
N ALA A 217 11.84 -10.97 -2.27
CA ALA A 217 12.54 -11.96 -1.45
C ALA A 217 13.09 -11.32 -0.17
N ILE A 218 13.59 -10.09 -0.29
CA ILE A 218 14.05 -9.28 0.84
C ILE A 218 12.87 -8.92 1.76
N PHE A 219 11.74 -8.49 1.19
CA PHE A 219 10.51 -8.22 1.95
C PHE A 219 10.08 -9.45 2.74
N GLN A 220 9.95 -10.62 2.11
CA GLN A 220 9.59 -11.88 2.77
C GLN A 220 10.55 -12.24 3.91
N THR A 221 11.86 -12.11 3.65
CA THR A 221 12.91 -12.34 4.66
C THR A 221 12.80 -11.38 5.85
N LEU A 222 12.43 -10.13 5.62
CA LEU A 222 12.20 -9.14 6.68
C LEU A 222 10.87 -9.34 7.41
N MET A 223 9.90 -9.97 6.77
CA MET A 223 8.60 -10.27 7.36
C MET A 223 8.63 -11.51 8.25
N SER A 224 9.60 -12.41 8.08
CA SER A 224 9.76 -13.63 8.88
C SER A 224 10.10 -13.32 10.35
N LEU A 225 9.49 -14.10 11.26
CA LEU A 225 9.70 -14.06 12.70
C LEU A 225 10.08 -15.44 13.29
N GLY A 226 10.20 -16.46 12.43
CA GLY A 226 10.56 -17.83 12.82
C GLY A 226 12.07 -18.06 12.90
N PRO A 227 12.51 -19.32 13.00
CA PRO A 227 13.94 -19.67 13.11
C PRO A 227 14.82 -19.11 11.99
N SER A 228 14.28 -19.04 10.76
CA SER A 228 14.99 -18.48 9.60
C SER A 228 15.36 -17.00 9.74
N ARG A 229 14.73 -16.28 10.69
CA ARG A 229 15.13 -14.91 11.01
C ARG A 229 16.46 -14.89 11.76
N SER A 230 16.67 -15.82 12.68
CA SER A 230 17.85 -15.88 13.54
C SER A 230 19.13 -16.32 12.80
N GLU A 231 19.01 -16.87 11.58
CA GLU A 231 20.15 -17.28 10.74
C GLU A 231 21.04 -16.11 10.30
N TRP A 232 20.47 -14.90 10.16
CA TRP A 232 21.19 -13.72 9.68
C TRP A 232 21.07 -12.52 10.62
N ASP A 233 20.02 -12.48 11.43
CA ASP A 233 19.71 -11.33 12.25
C ASP A 233 20.33 -11.45 13.65
N PHE A 234 21.59 -11.01 13.76
CA PHE A 234 22.35 -11.09 15.00
C PHE A 234 21.72 -10.32 16.19
N CYS A 235 20.76 -9.41 15.96
CA CYS A 235 20.06 -8.75 17.07
C CYS A 235 18.86 -9.56 17.56
N PHE A 236 18.28 -10.42 16.73
CA PHE A 236 16.97 -11.04 16.95
C PHE A 236 17.11 -12.39 17.66
N TYR A 237 16.46 -12.52 18.82
CA TYR A 237 16.41 -13.77 19.57
C TYR A 237 15.16 -14.59 19.21
N LYS A 238 13.97 -13.99 19.36
CA LYS A 238 12.68 -14.64 19.13
C LYS A 238 11.64 -13.59 18.74
N GLY A 239 10.66 -14.00 17.95
CA GLY A 239 9.54 -13.15 17.56
C GLY A 239 8.23 -13.91 17.46
N SER A 240 7.12 -13.18 17.58
CA SER A 240 5.79 -13.72 17.36
C SER A 240 4.84 -12.61 16.91
N VAL A 241 3.79 -12.99 16.16
CA VAL A 241 2.65 -12.11 15.91
C VAL A 241 1.72 -12.19 17.11
N VAL A 242 1.47 -11.06 17.75
CA VAL A 242 0.58 -10.92 18.90
C VAL A 242 -0.87 -10.79 18.44
N GLU A 243 -1.09 -10.06 17.35
CA GLU A 243 -2.40 -9.79 16.78
C GLU A 243 -2.29 -9.38 15.31
N HIS A 244 -3.18 -9.90 14.46
CA HIS A 244 -3.37 -9.40 13.10
C HIS A 244 -4.49 -8.35 13.13
N LEU A 245 -4.22 -7.15 12.63
CA LEU A 245 -5.21 -6.07 12.59
C LEU A 245 -5.92 -6.03 11.25
N ASP A 246 -5.16 -6.15 10.16
CA ASP A 246 -5.63 -6.27 8.78
C ASP A 246 -4.54 -6.92 7.91
N GLY A 247 -4.76 -7.07 6.60
CA GLY A 247 -3.76 -7.69 5.71
C GLY A 247 -2.52 -6.83 5.41
N HIS A 248 -2.47 -5.60 5.89
CA HIS A 248 -1.30 -4.72 5.76
C HIS A 248 -0.68 -4.37 7.12
N THR A 249 -1.26 -4.83 8.23
CA THR A 249 -0.92 -4.38 9.57
C THR A 249 -1.04 -5.49 10.60
N ASP A 250 0.03 -5.70 11.36
CA ASP A 250 0.03 -6.60 12.51
C ASP A 250 0.73 -5.97 13.73
N ILE A 251 0.51 -6.58 14.91
CA ILE A 251 1.26 -6.28 16.13
C ILE A 251 2.22 -7.45 16.36
N VAL A 252 3.52 -7.15 16.40
CA VAL A 252 4.59 -8.13 16.58
C VAL A 252 5.39 -7.87 17.84
N HIS A 253 5.73 -8.94 18.54
CA HIS A 253 6.68 -8.90 19.65
C HIS A 253 8.01 -9.45 19.19
N LYS A 254 9.09 -8.69 19.39
CA LYS A 254 10.47 -9.08 19.07
C LYS A 254 11.33 -9.00 20.33
N GLN A 255 11.96 -10.10 20.70
CA GLN A 255 12.95 -10.18 21.76
C GLN A 255 14.34 -10.12 21.15
N LEU A 256 15.24 -9.34 21.76
CA LEU A 256 16.58 -9.12 21.24
C LEU A 256 17.64 -9.78 22.12
N TYR A 257 18.74 -10.21 21.50
CA TYR A 257 19.93 -10.68 22.22
C TYR A 257 20.56 -9.56 23.06
N SER A 258 21.31 -9.95 24.10
CA SER A 258 22.09 -9.05 24.94
C SER A 258 23.48 -8.73 24.38
N ASP A 259 24.01 -9.57 23.49
CA ASP A 259 25.46 -9.69 23.30
C ASP A 259 26.06 -8.51 22.53
N TRP A 260 25.22 -7.78 21.80
CA TRP A 260 25.56 -6.56 21.07
C TRP A 260 25.24 -5.26 21.85
N LEU A 261 24.69 -5.40 23.06
CA LEU A 261 24.40 -4.27 23.96
C LEU A 261 25.62 -4.00 24.87
N PRO A 262 25.85 -2.73 25.28
CA PRO A 262 26.90 -2.41 26.24
C PRO A 262 26.79 -3.20 27.54
N TRP A 263 27.94 -3.49 28.14
CA TRP A 263 28.04 -4.26 29.36
C TRP A 263 27.21 -3.65 30.51
N GLY A 264 26.53 -4.50 31.27
CA GLY A 264 25.62 -4.11 32.36
C GLY A 264 24.20 -3.75 31.94
N MET A 265 23.90 -3.72 30.64
CA MET A 265 22.56 -3.40 30.16
C MET A 265 21.65 -4.64 30.03
N LYS A 266 20.45 -4.61 30.62
CA LYS A 266 19.43 -5.69 30.50
C LYS A 266 18.96 -5.92 29.06
N ARG A 267 18.49 -7.12 28.72
CA ARG A 267 17.95 -7.44 27.37
C ARG A 267 16.80 -6.51 26.98
N ARG A 268 16.60 -6.28 25.68
CA ARG A 268 15.50 -5.46 25.16
C ARG A 268 14.46 -6.28 24.43
N ASP A 269 13.22 -5.86 24.58
CA ASP A 269 12.15 -6.29 23.71
C ASP A 269 11.48 -5.09 23.03
N LEU A 270 10.82 -5.37 21.92
CA LEU A 270 10.09 -4.41 21.10
C LEU A 270 8.69 -4.97 20.85
N LEU A 271 7.68 -4.19 21.20
CA LEU A 271 6.29 -4.47 20.86
C LEU A 271 5.87 -3.45 19.81
N LEU A 272 5.79 -3.89 18.55
CA LEU A 272 5.70 -3.01 17.40
C LEU A 272 4.40 -3.28 16.66
N ARG A 273 3.67 -2.22 16.32
CA ARG A 273 2.74 -2.27 15.20
C ARG A 273 3.55 -2.11 13.92
N ARG A 274 3.45 -3.11 13.04
CA ARG A 274 4.14 -3.18 11.76
C ARG A 274 3.10 -3.01 10.66
N TYR A 275 3.27 -2.00 9.83
CA TYR A 275 2.47 -1.73 8.64
C TYR A 275 3.32 -1.92 7.39
N TRP A 276 2.77 -2.44 6.29
CA TRP A 276 3.49 -2.58 5.04
C TRP A 276 2.64 -2.32 3.80
N ARG A 277 3.30 -1.87 2.74
CA ARG A 277 2.71 -1.73 1.41
C ARG A 277 3.74 -1.93 0.31
N ARG A 278 3.25 -2.15 -0.90
CA ARG A 278 4.02 -2.22 -2.15
C ARG A 278 3.62 -1.05 -3.03
N GLU A 279 4.61 -0.37 -3.61
CA GLU A 279 4.42 0.68 -4.60
C GLU A 279 4.41 0.07 -6.02
N ASP A 280 3.88 0.80 -7.01
CA ASP A 280 3.77 0.31 -8.41
C ASP A 280 5.12 -0.05 -9.03
N ASP A 281 6.19 0.65 -8.61
CA ASP A 281 7.56 0.42 -9.08
C ASP A 281 8.21 -0.86 -8.48
N GLY A 282 7.49 -1.59 -7.62
CA GLY A 282 7.99 -2.76 -6.93
C GLY A 282 8.74 -2.46 -5.62
N THR A 283 8.73 -1.20 -5.17
CA THR A 283 9.28 -0.82 -3.87
C THR A 283 8.38 -1.33 -2.74
N TYR A 284 8.97 -1.99 -1.74
CA TYR A 284 8.29 -2.34 -0.51
C TYR A 284 8.61 -1.35 0.60
N VAL A 285 7.60 -0.94 1.35
CA VAL A 285 7.75 -0.09 2.53
C VAL A 285 7.19 -0.85 3.73
N ILE A 286 8.02 -1.03 4.77
CA ILE A 286 7.64 -1.60 6.06
C ILE A 286 7.87 -0.54 7.12
N LEU A 287 6.86 -0.22 7.90
CA LEU A 287 6.89 0.81 8.92
C LEU A 287 6.61 0.22 10.29
N TYR A 288 7.35 0.68 11.30
CA TYR A 288 7.25 0.23 12.68
C TYR A 288 7.04 1.41 13.62
N HIS A 289 6.11 1.25 14.56
CA HIS A 289 6.01 2.11 15.74
C HIS A 289 5.66 1.26 16.96
N SER A 290 6.11 1.69 18.13
CA SER A 290 5.83 0.96 19.38
C SER A 290 4.40 1.15 19.82
N VAL A 291 3.78 0.09 20.34
CA VAL A 291 2.42 0.10 20.87
C VAL A 291 2.35 -0.56 22.24
N VAL A 292 1.26 -0.30 22.96
CA VAL A 292 0.94 -0.99 24.23
C VAL A 292 -0.21 -1.95 23.94
N HIS A 293 -0.07 -3.20 24.38
CA HIS A 293 -1.06 -4.25 24.10
C HIS A 293 -1.28 -5.16 25.31
N LYS A 294 -2.55 -5.43 25.65
CA LYS A 294 -2.93 -6.22 26.84
C LYS A 294 -2.39 -7.65 26.79
N LYS A 295 -2.36 -8.30 25.61
CA LYS A 295 -1.83 -9.67 25.44
C LYS A 295 -0.30 -9.77 25.58
N CYS A 296 0.42 -8.64 25.63
CA CYS A 296 1.88 -8.61 25.74
C CYS A 296 2.37 -7.53 26.72
N PRO A 297 2.18 -7.71 28.04
CA PRO A 297 2.67 -6.77 29.04
C PRO A 297 4.20 -6.75 29.14
N PRO A 298 4.81 -5.70 29.74
CA PRO A 298 6.26 -5.67 30.01
C PRO A 298 6.72 -6.85 30.88
N GLN A 299 7.84 -7.47 30.50
CA GLN A 299 8.39 -8.64 31.19
C GLN A 299 9.56 -8.25 32.09
N LYS A 300 9.71 -8.86 33.28
CA LYS A 300 10.78 -8.49 34.24
C LYS A 300 12.21 -8.71 33.69
N SER A 301 12.39 -9.69 32.81
CA SER A 301 13.67 -10.05 32.19
C SER A 301 14.07 -9.14 31.01
N TYR A 302 13.17 -8.30 30.52
CA TYR A 302 13.38 -7.42 29.38
C TYR A 302 13.04 -5.96 29.73
N VAL A 303 13.81 -5.03 29.19
CA VAL A 303 13.44 -3.61 29.17
C VAL A 303 12.80 -3.30 27.83
N ARG A 304 11.56 -2.80 27.85
CA ARG A 304 10.86 -2.48 26.61
C ARG A 304 11.39 -1.21 25.98
N ALA A 305 12.11 -1.36 24.87
CA ALA A 305 12.54 -0.22 24.08
C ALA A 305 11.34 0.41 23.37
N SER A 306 11.43 1.71 23.14
CA SER A 306 10.37 2.50 22.51
C SER A 306 10.86 3.03 21.17
N LEU A 307 10.57 2.27 20.11
CA LEU A 307 10.71 2.74 18.73
C LEU A 307 9.60 3.75 18.42
N LYS A 308 9.97 5.03 18.29
CA LYS A 308 9.05 6.13 17.94
C LYS A 308 8.67 6.09 16.47
N SER A 309 9.63 5.74 15.63
CA SER A 309 9.50 5.65 14.19
C SER A 309 10.63 4.78 13.66
N GLY A 310 10.35 3.88 12.74
CA GLY A 310 11.37 3.08 12.08
C GLY A 310 10.78 2.26 10.96
N GLY A 311 11.62 1.57 10.21
CA GLY A 311 11.14 0.84 9.04
C GLY A 311 12.19 0.46 8.04
N TYR A 312 11.74 -0.22 6.99
CA TYR A 312 12.51 -0.56 5.81
C TYR A 312 11.86 0.03 4.56
N VAL A 313 12.68 0.53 3.65
CA VAL A 313 12.31 0.81 2.25
C VAL A 313 13.20 -0.04 1.36
N ILE A 314 12.60 -0.86 0.52
CA ILE A 314 13.27 -1.86 -0.31
C ILE A 314 12.90 -1.55 -1.76
N SER A 315 13.79 -0.88 -2.47
CA SER A 315 13.53 -0.45 -3.86
C SER A 315 14.34 -1.29 -4.83
N PRO A 316 13.72 -1.87 -5.87
CA PRO A 316 14.45 -2.62 -6.88
C PRO A 316 15.40 -1.70 -7.66
N VAL A 317 16.56 -2.23 -8.05
CA VAL A 317 17.52 -1.59 -8.97
C VAL A 317 17.22 -2.09 -10.39
N THR A 318 17.69 -1.36 -11.42
CA THR A 318 17.57 -1.77 -12.83
C THR A 318 17.93 -3.26 -12.99
N GLU A 319 17.04 -4.02 -13.65
CA GLU A 319 17.04 -5.50 -13.81
C GLU A 319 16.40 -6.33 -12.69
N GLY A 320 15.96 -5.74 -11.58
CA GLY A 320 15.17 -6.42 -10.53
C GLY A 320 15.90 -7.48 -9.71
N LYS A 321 17.16 -7.80 -10.05
CA LYS A 321 18.03 -8.77 -9.36
C LYS A 321 18.64 -8.23 -8.07
N HIS A 322 18.80 -6.91 -7.98
CA HIS A 322 19.36 -6.23 -6.82
C HIS A 322 18.35 -5.22 -6.27
N SER A 323 18.44 -4.94 -4.98
CA SER A 323 17.58 -3.93 -4.33
C SER A 323 18.38 -3.02 -3.41
N VAL A 324 18.02 -1.73 -3.40
CA VAL A 324 18.49 -0.78 -2.38
C VAL A 324 17.62 -0.95 -1.14
N VAL A 325 18.24 -1.29 -0.02
CA VAL A 325 17.59 -1.41 1.28
C VAL A 325 17.98 -0.23 2.16
N LYS A 326 16.97 0.52 2.60
CA LYS A 326 17.08 1.59 3.59
C LYS A 326 16.45 1.10 4.89
N HIS A 327 17.20 1.04 5.98
CA HIS A 327 16.69 0.73 7.32
C HIS A 327 16.82 1.99 8.18
N MET A 328 15.75 2.41 8.83
CA MET A 328 15.71 3.62 9.63
C MET A 328 15.17 3.36 11.03
N LEU A 329 15.77 4.00 12.03
CA LEU A 329 15.37 3.90 13.44
C LEU A 329 15.44 5.25 14.15
N ALA A 330 14.33 5.64 14.78
CA ALA A 330 14.23 6.64 15.83
C ALA A 330 13.74 5.94 17.09
N ILE A 331 14.69 5.52 17.93
CA ILE A 331 14.44 4.56 19.03
C ILE A 331 14.98 5.10 20.35
N ASP A 332 14.15 4.99 21.38
CA ASP A 332 14.53 5.17 22.78
C ASP A 332 14.80 3.79 23.40
N TRP A 333 16.08 3.51 23.66
CA TRP A 333 16.56 2.26 24.25
C TRP A 333 16.30 2.14 25.76
N LYS A 334 15.66 3.15 26.37
CA LYS A 334 15.38 3.25 27.82
C LYS A 334 16.64 3.07 28.67
N PHE A 335 17.64 3.91 28.41
CA PHE A 335 18.88 3.95 29.19
C PHE A 335 18.64 4.33 30.66
N TRP A 336 19.47 3.80 31.54
CA TRP A 336 19.50 4.25 32.93
C TRP A 336 20.32 5.54 33.05
N LYS A 337 19.90 6.47 33.92
CA LYS A 337 20.44 7.84 34.03
C LYS A 337 21.97 7.93 34.23
N SER A 338 22.63 6.88 34.73
CA SER A 338 24.09 6.83 34.90
C SER A 338 24.89 6.67 33.59
N TYR A 339 24.25 6.24 32.49
CA TYR A 339 24.91 5.96 31.20
C TYR A 339 24.56 6.97 30.10
N LEU A 340 24.15 8.19 30.45
CA LEU A 340 23.74 9.27 29.52
C LEU A 340 24.90 9.85 28.69
N ARG A 341 25.70 9.01 28.02
CA ARG A 341 26.51 9.45 26.89
C ARG A 341 25.67 9.27 25.64
N THR A 342 25.25 10.38 25.03
CA THR A 342 24.55 10.43 23.72
C THR A 342 25.26 9.61 22.63
N SER A 343 26.58 9.45 22.73
CA SER A 343 27.37 8.57 21.86
C SER A 343 26.98 7.09 21.98
N ALA A 344 26.68 6.59 23.18
CA ALA A 344 26.31 5.18 23.39
C ALA A 344 24.97 4.83 22.74
N VAL A 345 23.96 5.71 22.87
CA VAL A 345 22.66 5.57 22.21
C VAL A 345 22.84 5.44 20.69
N ARG A 346 23.63 6.35 20.11
CA ARG A 346 23.92 6.36 18.68
C ARG A 346 24.63 5.08 18.24
N SER A 347 25.62 4.61 18.98
CA SER A 347 26.34 3.38 18.67
C SER A 347 25.43 2.15 18.68
N ILE A 348 24.54 2.00 19.67
CA ILE A 348 23.58 0.88 19.71
C ILE A 348 22.62 0.93 18.52
N THR A 349 22.11 2.12 18.18
CA THR A 349 21.23 2.28 17.02
C THR A 349 21.96 1.91 15.72
N ILE A 350 23.21 2.35 15.54
CA ILE A 350 24.03 1.96 14.37
C ILE A 350 24.24 0.44 14.35
N ARG A 351 24.56 -0.20 15.48
CA ARG A 351 24.65 -1.67 15.56
C ARG A 351 23.36 -2.34 15.08
N MET A 352 22.19 -1.89 15.53
CA MET A 352 20.93 -2.47 15.02
C MET A 352 20.72 -2.21 13.52
N LEU A 353 21.21 -1.09 12.99
CA LEU A 353 21.14 -0.79 11.56
C LEU A 353 22.10 -1.64 10.71
N GLU A 354 23.21 -2.12 11.27
CA GLU A 354 24.16 -3.05 10.61
C GLU A 354 23.51 -4.38 10.18
N ARG A 355 22.29 -4.68 10.65
CA ARG A 355 21.46 -5.79 10.13
C ARG A 355 21.26 -5.74 8.61
N VAL A 356 21.33 -4.55 7.98
CA VAL A 356 21.30 -4.44 6.52
C VAL A 356 22.52 -5.12 5.88
N ALA A 357 23.70 -5.01 6.50
CA ALA A 357 24.89 -5.72 6.02
C ALA A 357 24.76 -7.23 6.25
N ALA A 358 24.23 -7.66 7.40
CA ALA A 358 23.99 -9.09 7.63
C ALA A 358 22.98 -9.69 6.62
N LEU A 359 21.94 -8.93 6.28
CA LEU A 359 20.99 -9.30 5.22
C LEU A 359 21.66 -9.38 3.85
N ARG A 360 22.56 -8.45 3.52
CA ARG A 360 23.37 -8.51 2.30
C ARG A 360 24.20 -9.79 2.24
N GLU A 361 24.89 -10.14 3.32
CA GLU A 361 25.72 -11.36 3.36
C GLU A 361 24.87 -12.64 3.25
N LEU A 362 23.68 -12.68 3.85
CA LEU A 362 22.75 -13.82 3.68
C LEU A 362 22.40 -14.05 2.20
N PHE A 363 22.03 -12.99 1.49
CA PHE A 363 21.63 -13.10 0.08
C PHE A 363 22.82 -13.46 -0.81
N LYS A 364 24.00 -12.92 -0.51
CA LYS A 364 25.25 -13.30 -1.17
C LYS A 364 25.58 -14.79 -0.96
N ALA A 365 25.43 -15.30 0.26
CA ALA A 365 25.67 -16.71 0.56
C ALA A 365 24.67 -17.64 -0.14
N LYS A 366 23.39 -17.25 -0.23
CA LYS A 366 22.36 -18.03 -0.96
C LYS A 366 22.64 -18.15 -2.45
N GLN A 367 23.27 -17.15 -3.07
CA GLN A 367 23.68 -17.22 -4.47
C GLN A 367 24.85 -18.18 -4.68
N GLY A 368 25.76 -18.29 -3.71
CA GLY A 368 26.91 -19.21 -3.77
C GLY A 368 26.55 -20.70 -3.66
N ASN A 369 25.31 -21.04 -3.29
CA ASN A 369 24.84 -22.43 -3.19
C ASN A 369 24.33 -23.03 -4.52
N TYR A 370 24.46 -22.30 -5.64
CA TYR A 370 24.43 -22.88 -6.98
C TYR A 370 25.87 -22.88 -7.51
N PRO A 371 26.44 -24.03 -7.93
CA PRO A 371 27.69 -23.99 -8.67
C PRO A 371 27.40 -23.37 -10.03
N THR A 372 27.67 -22.07 -10.15
CA THR A 372 27.82 -21.42 -11.45
C THR A 372 29.05 -22.02 -12.09
N ALA A 373 28.85 -22.89 -13.08
CA ALA A 373 29.86 -23.26 -14.04
C ALA A 373 30.17 -22.02 -14.89
N ASP A 374 30.91 -21.08 -14.32
CA ASP A 374 31.56 -19.95 -15.01
C ASP A 374 32.56 -19.30 -14.03
N LEU A 375 33.58 -20.07 -13.66
CA LEU A 375 34.87 -19.48 -13.30
C LEU A 375 35.78 -19.68 -14.49
N SER A 376 35.90 -18.63 -15.30
CA SER A 376 37.01 -18.43 -16.22
C SER A 376 38.31 -18.46 -15.40
N SER A 377 38.91 -19.64 -15.34
CA SER A 377 40.29 -19.84 -14.91
C SER A 377 41.21 -19.33 -16.02
N GLY A 378 41.49 -18.03 -15.99
CA GLY A 378 42.63 -17.49 -16.71
C GLY A 378 43.91 -17.78 -15.93
N GLU A 379 44.61 -18.88 -16.25
CA GLU A 379 46.08 -18.88 -16.29
C GLU A 379 46.67 -20.12 -16.98
N LEU A 380 47.51 -19.81 -17.98
CA LEU A 380 48.66 -20.58 -18.47
C LEU A 380 48.45 -21.81 -19.38
N MET A 381 48.14 -21.55 -20.66
CA MET A 381 48.47 -22.49 -21.74
C MET A 381 49.99 -22.45 -22.03
N ARG A 382 50.71 -23.50 -21.63
CA ARG A 382 52.02 -23.85 -22.18
C ARG A 382 51.82 -24.99 -23.18
N ASN A 383 52.14 -24.71 -24.44
CA ASN A 383 52.02 -25.61 -25.59
C ASN A 383 52.75 -26.95 -25.38
N VAL A 384 52.06 -28.07 -25.62
CA VAL A 384 52.63 -29.30 -26.22
C VAL A 384 51.56 -29.94 -27.10
N ARG A 385 51.83 -29.98 -28.42
CA ARG A 385 51.14 -30.83 -29.41
C ARG A 385 51.43 -32.30 -29.12
N LEU A 386 50.49 -33.21 -29.42
CA LEU A 386 50.68 -34.34 -30.38
C LEU A 386 49.43 -35.26 -30.44
N HIS A 387 49.01 -35.53 -31.70
CA HIS A 387 48.21 -36.62 -32.32
C HIS A 387 46.83 -37.00 -31.76
N GLN A 388 45.74 -36.82 -32.52
CA GLN A 388 45.23 -37.62 -33.66
C GLN A 388 44.80 -39.05 -33.28
N SER A 389 43.49 -39.31 -33.31
CA SER A 389 42.87 -40.22 -34.29
C SER A 389 41.34 -40.17 -34.19
N GLU A 390 40.72 -40.17 -35.35
CA GLU A 390 39.30 -40.18 -35.67
C GLU A 390 38.62 -41.50 -35.27
N GLU A 391 37.29 -41.49 -35.09
CA GLU A 391 36.41 -42.39 -35.84
C GLU A 391 34.94 -41.92 -35.81
N ASP A 392 34.37 -41.92 -37.01
CA ASP A 392 33.03 -41.54 -37.45
C ASP A 392 31.96 -42.63 -37.22
N GLY A 393 30.69 -42.21 -37.23
CA GLY A 393 29.71 -42.90 -38.09
C GLY A 393 28.25 -43.01 -37.61
N ILE A 394 27.35 -42.30 -38.35
CA ILE A 394 26.13 -42.83 -39.02
C ILE A 394 24.91 -43.15 -38.12
N VAL A 395 23.62 -42.86 -38.41
CA VAL A 395 22.86 -42.21 -39.49
C VAL A 395 21.43 -41.93 -38.98
N ASP A 396 20.78 -40.90 -39.55
CA ASP A 396 19.36 -40.58 -39.47
C ASP A 396 18.63 -41.06 -40.74
N MET A 397 17.41 -41.60 -40.64
CA MET A 397 16.54 -41.81 -41.81
C MET A 397 15.05 -41.65 -41.46
N CYS A 398 14.44 -40.71 -42.17
CA CYS A 398 13.01 -40.34 -42.19
C CYS A 398 12.08 -41.41 -42.77
N THR A 399 10.77 -41.32 -42.49
CA THR A 399 9.73 -41.47 -43.52
C THR A 399 8.42 -40.74 -43.18
N GLU A 400 7.85 -40.09 -44.19
CA GLU A 400 6.55 -39.39 -44.28
C GLU A 400 5.37 -40.37 -44.40
N ILE A 401 4.14 -39.89 -44.10
CA ILE A 401 2.89 -40.30 -44.80
C ILE A 401 1.92 -39.09 -44.90
N GLU A 402 1.34 -38.89 -46.10
CA GLU A 402 0.39 -37.86 -46.52
C GLU A 402 -1.11 -38.21 -46.34
N ALA A 403 -1.90 -37.13 -46.17
CA ALA A 403 -3.21 -36.76 -46.76
C ALA A 403 -4.44 -37.70 -46.88
N GLY A 404 -5.61 -37.15 -46.49
CA GLY A 404 -6.94 -37.55 -46.97
C GLY A 404 -8.03 -36.47 -46.72
N LYS A 405 -8.74 -36.04 -47.77
CA LYS A 405 -9.85 -35.05 -47.78
C LYS A 405 -11.22 -35.73 -47.66
N THR A 406 -12.21 -35.05 -47.06
CA THR A 406 -13.63 -35.11 -47.49
C THR A 406 -14.41 -33.88 -47.02
N LYS A 407 -15.47 -33.52 -47.75
CA LYS A 407 -16.23 -32.26 -47.71
C LYS A 407 -17.73 -32.61 -47.61
N GLU A 408 -18.53 -31.68 -47.04
CA GLU A 408 -19.99 -31.41 -47.26
C GLU A 408 -20.96 -31.43 -46.04
N ASN A 409 -21.47 -30.22 -45.74
CA ASN A 409 -22.86 -29.71 -45.63
C ASN A 409 -23.88 -30.02 -44.50
N MET A 410 -24.51 -28.89 -44.06
CA MET A 410 -25.88 -28.66 -43.52
C MET A 410 -26.20 -29.17 -42.09
N ASN A 411 -27.02 -28.54 -41.23
CA ASN A 411 -27.63 -27.21 -41.02
C ASN A 411 -28.42 -27.31 -39.67
N GLU A 412 -28.83 -26.17 -39.10
CA GLU A 412 -29.93 -25.96 -38.11
C GLU A 412 -29.77 -26.26 -36.60
N ALA A 413 -29.81 -25.19 -35.80
CA ALA A 413 -30.84 -24.87 -34.77
C ALA A 413 -30.27 -23.78 -33.83
N MET A 414 -30.50 -22.50 -34.09
CA MET A 414 -31.61 -21.66 -33.59
C MET A 414 -31.64 -21.46 -32.05
N GLU A 415 -31.39 -20.20 -31.70
CA GLU A 415 -31.89 -19.41 -30.56
C GLU A 415 -31.90 -19.99 -29.14
N ARG A 416 -31.10 -19.35 -28.28
CA ARG A 416 -31.62 -18.63 -27.11
C ARG A 416 -30.78 -17.39 -26.85
N ALA A 417 -31.35 -16.24 -27.20
CA ALA A 417 -30.95 -14.98 -26.60
C ALA A 417 -31.43 -14.98 -25.14
N SER A 418 -30.51 -14.80 -24.20
CA SER A 418 -30.83 -14.27 -22.88
C SER A 418 -29.84 -13.15 -22.60
N SER A 419 -30.34 -11.92 -22.63
CA SER A 419 -29.70 -10.80 -21.95
C SER A 419 -29.60 -11.12 -20.47
N GLU A 420 -28.41 -11.03 -19.89
CA GLU A 420 -28.22 -10.69 -18.48
C GLU A 420 -26.73 -10.43 -18.26
N HIS A 421 -26.40 -9.26 -17.73
CA HIS A 421 -25.04 -8.91 -17.36
C HIS A 421 -24.49 -9.99 -16.40
N SER A 422 -23.40 -10.65 -16.80
CA SER A 422 -22.79 -11.73 -16.01
C SER A 422 -22.26 -11.20 -14.68
N SER A 423 -22.93 -11.56 -13.58
CA SER A 423 -22.60 -11.15 -12.21
C SER A 423 -21.36 -11.88 -11.68
N LEU A 424 -20.51 -11.20 -10.90
CA LEU A 424 -19.36 -11.84 -10.22
C LEU A 424 -19.83 -12.94 -9.25
N VAL A 425 -21.08 -12.88 -8.77
CA VAL A 425 -21.74 -13.95 -8.00
C VAL A 425 -21.76 -15.28 -8.77
N GLY A 426 -21.84 -15.27 -10.10
CA GLY A 426 -21.74 -16.47 -10.92
C GLY A 426 -20.42 -17.20 -10.67
N LEU A 427 -19.29 -16.48 -10.69
CA LEU A 427 -17.97 -17.02 -10.32
C LEU A 427 -17.91 -17.49 -8.86
N ASN A 428 -18.82 -17.02 -8.01
CA ASN A 428 -18.90 -17.32 -6.58
C ASN A 428 -19.90 -18.43 -6.19
N ASP A 429 -20.67 -18.99 -7.13
CA ASP A 429 -21.76 -19.92 -6.81
C ASP A 429 -21.27 -21.28 -6.22
N ALA A 430 -22.05 -21.85 -5.29
CA ALA A 430 -21.73 -22.95 -4.37
C ALA A 430 -22.15 -24.35 -4.87
N ALA A 431 -22.71 -24.47 -6.08
CA ALA A 431 -23.20 -25.74 -6.63
C ALA A 431 -22.16 -26.87 -6.79
N ASP A 432 -20.87 -26.61 -6.56
CA ASP A 432 -19.78 -27.59 -6.59
C ASP A 432 -19.47 -28.21 -5.21
N GLU A 433 -20.23 -27.89 -4.14
CA GLU A 433 -20.02 -28.44 -2.78
C GLU A 433 -20.20 -29.96 -2.68
N PHE A 434 -20.79 -30.61 -3.69
CA PHE A 434 -21.21 -32.01 -3.61
C PHE A 434 -20.22 -33.05 -4.17
N PHE A 435 -19.17 -32.63 -4.88
CA PHE A 435 -18.21 -33.54 -5.49
C PHE A 435 -16.81 -32.94 -5.59
N ASP A 436 -16.06 -32.93 -4.49
CA ASP A 436 -14.59 -32.81 -4.53
C ASP A 436 -13.99 -33.72 -3.44
N VAL A 437 -13.20 -34.71 -3.87
CA VAL A 437 -12.41 -35.60 -3.00
C VAL A 437 -11.26 -34.78 -2.41
N PRO A 438 -10.96 -34.86 -1.10
CA PRO A 438 -9.80 -34.19 -0.53
C PRO A 438 -8.51 -34.66 -1.23
N GLU A 439 -7.67 -33.73 -1.69
CA GLU A 439 -6.33 -34.08 -2.16
C GLU A 439 -5.52 -34.72 -1.01
N PRO A 440 -4.75 -35.80 -1.28
CA PRO A 440 -3.93 -36.43 -0.26
C PRO A 440 -2.84 -35.46 0.21
N THR A 441 -2.66 -35.37 1.51
CA THR A 441 -1.51 -34.70 2.12
C THR A 441 -0.23 -35.36 1.64
N GLU A 442 0.63 -34.61 0.95
CA GLU A 442 2.00 -35.03 0.62
C GLU A 442 2.85 -35.09 1.89
N HIS A 443 2.62 -36.04 2.78
CA HIS A 443 3.56 -36.51 3.79
C HIS A 443 3.23 -37.99 3.99
N ASP A 444 3.99 -38.87 3.35
CA ASP A 444 4.37 -40.20 3.87
C ASP A 444 5.15 -40.99 2.81
N ARG A 445 6.48 -40.83 2.85
CA ARG A 445 7.52 -41.86 2.58
C ARG A 445 8.83 -41.30 3.16
N ALA A 446 9.67 -41.99 3.91
CA ALA A 446 9.65 -43.21 4.71
C ALA A 446 10.99 -43.17 5.46
N GLU A 447 11.05 -43.47 6.75
CA GLU A 447 12.14 -44.23 7.39
C GLU A 447 11.61 -44.85 8.69
N ASP A 448 11.30 -46.15 8.61
CA ASP A 448 11.05 -47.05 9.72
C ASP A 448 12.32 -47.85 10.04
N GLY A 449 12.46 -48.18 11.34
CA GLY A 449 13.48 -49.06 11.93
C GLY A 449 14.11 -48.32 13.12
N TRP A 450 13.88 -48.65 14.39
CA TRP A 450 13.95 -49.96 15.03
C TRP A 450 12.96 -50.09 16.21
N ALA A 451 12.56 -51.33 16.49
CA ALA A 451 11.62 -51.74 17.54
C ALA A 451 12.30 -52.13 18.87
N SER A 452 11.44 -52.41 19.89
CA SER A 452 11.66 -53.15 21.15
C SER A 452 11.92 -52.24 22.38
N ASP A 453 11.22 -52.28 23.54
CA ASP A 453 10.36 -53.30 24.17
C ASP A 453 9.61 -52.74 25.42
N PHE A 454 8.40 -53.29 25.72
CA PHE A 454 7.60 -53.44 26.99
C PHE A 454 7.49 -52.28 28.03
N GLY A 455 6.35 -51.92 28.66
CA GLY A 455 5.14 -52.66 29.07
C GLY A 455 4.04 -51.73 29.69
N PRO A 456 3.01 -52.23 30.41
CA PRO A 456 1.61 -51.85 30.15
C PRO A 456 0.86 -51.04 31.24
N GLU A 457 -0.25 -50.41 30.78
CA GLU A 457 -1.54 -50.15 31.44
C GLU A 457 -1.62 -49.47 32.83
N VAL A 458 -2.40 -48.37 32.93
CA VAL A 458 -3.55 -48.25 33.86
C VAL A 458 -4.55 -47.21 33.30
N TYR A 459 -5.79 -47.65 33.07
CA TYR A 459 -6.97 -46.80 32.87
C TYR A 459 -7.48 -46.26 34.23
N SER A 460 -7.90 -45.00 34.27
CA SER A 460 -9.03 -44.59 35.13
C SER A 460 -9.72 -43.35 34.55
N GLN A 461 -10.90 -43.57 33.97
CA GLN A 461 -11.96 -42.57 33.93
C GLN A 461 -12.44 -42.33 35.37
N ASP A 462 -12.60 -41.07 35.76
CA ASP A 462 -13.64 -40.77 36.75
C ASP A 462 -14.36 -39.47 36.40
N THR A 463 -15.66 -39.62 36.26
CA THR A 463 -16.64 -38.62 35.88
C THR A 463 -17.28 -38.13 37.18
N ARG A 464 -17.10 -36.85 37.54
CA ARG A 464 -17.95 -36.19 38.54
C ARG A 464 -18.45 -34.84 38.05
N GLN A 465 -19.69 -34.86 37.56
CA GLN A 465 -20.68 -33.79 37.74
C GLN A 465 -20.95 -33.61 39.27
N LEU A 466 -21.45 -32.51 39.85
CA LEU A 466 -22.33 -31.43 39.43
C LEU A 466 -22.32 -30.37 40.58
N LYS A 467 -22.40 -29.07 40.28
CA LYS A 467 -23.42 -28.12 40.82
C LYS A 467 -23.02 -26.64 40.65
N LEU A 468 -23.82 -25.98 39.82
CA LEU A 468 -24.14 -24.56 39.90
C LEU A 468 -24.77 -24.22 41.25
N SER A 469 -24.39 -23.07 41.83
CA SER A 469 -25.33 -22.06 42.34
C SER A 469 -24.55 -20.93 43.04
N THR A 470 -24.59 -19.73 42.48
CA THR A 470 -25.37 -18.59 43.02
C THR A 470 -24.73 -17.30 42.51
N ALA A 471 -25.50 -16.63 41.68
CA ALA A 471 -25.18 -15.39 41.01
C ALA A 471 -25.03 -14.20 41.97
N ALA A 472 -24.70 -13.05 41.36
CA ALA A 472 -25.29 -11.76 41.70
C ALA A 472 -24.68 -10.89 42.81
N VAL A 473 -23.45 -11.15 43.27
CA VAL A 473 -22.76 -10.21 44.19
C VAL A 473 -21.44 -9.62 43.64
N PHE A 474 -20.79 -10.25 42.66
CA PHE A 474 -19.47 -9.80 42.19
C PHE A 474 -19.49 -8.82 41.00
N VAL A 475 -20.60 -8.74 40.26
CA VAL A 475 -20.72 -7.86 39.07
C VAL A 475 -21.09 -6.42 39.42
N LYS A 476 -21.55 -6.15 40.65
CA LYS A 476 -21.85 -4.77 41.11
C LYS A 476 -20.65 -4.04 41.73
N LYS A 477 -19.51 -4.71 41.91
CA LYS A 477 -18.31 -4.13 42.57
C LYS A 477 -17.16 -3.79 41.62
N ILE A 478 -17.32 -4.03 40.31
CA ILE A 478 -16.33 -3.70 39.26
C ILE A 478 -16.74 -2.48 38.44
N HIS A 479 -18.02 -2.08 38.48
CA HIS A 479 -18.49 -0.84 37.87
C HIS A 479 -18.16 0.43 38.68
N ASP A 480 -17.80 0.30 39.97
CA ASP A 480 -17.47 1.42 40.86
C ASP A 480 -15.96 1.70 41.02
N LEU A 481 -15.09 0.98 40.28
CA LEU A 481 -13.62 1.17 40.31
C LEU A 481 -13.02 1.72 39.01
N ALA A 482 -13.82 1.89 37.96
CA ALA A 482 -13.39 2.48 36.69
C ALA A 482 -13.65 3.99 36.58
N VAL A 483 -14.27 4.59 37.60
CA VAL A 483 -14.41 6.03 37.76
C VAL A 483 -13.78 6.40 39.09
N GLN A 484 -12.51 6.83 39.07
CA GLN A 484 -11.93 7.84 39.98
C GLN A 484 -10.40 7.84 39.89
N LYS A 485 -9.86 8.81 39.12
CA LYS A 485 -8.92 9.85 39.58
C LYS A 485 -8.13 10.46 38.42
N ARG A 486 -8.65 11.56 37.88
CA ARG A 486 -7.87 12.82 37.82
C ARG A 486 -8.81 13.96 38.20
N GLY A 487 -8.35 14.76 39.15
CA GLY A 487 -9.17 15.54 40.08
C GLY A 487 -10.00 16.64 39.44
N TYR A 488 -11.23 16.70 39.92
CA TYR A 488 -12.21 17.76 39.78
C TYR A 488 -12.01 18.70 40.98
N MET A 489 -11.83 20.00 40.73
CA MET A 489 -12.05 21.04 41.74
C MET A 489 -13.10 21.99 41.19
N ASP A 490 -14.21 22.05 41.94
CA ASP A 490 -15.39 22.90 41.93
C ASP A 490 -15.97 23.41 40.61
N LEU A 491 -17.18 22.90 40.34
CA LEU A 491 -18.16 23.45 39.41
C LEU A 491 -19.43 23.70 40.22
N GLN A 492 -19.53 24.89 40.80
CA GLN A 492 -20.80 25.54 41.11
C GLN A 492 -20.73 26.94 40.51
N ASP A 493 -21.12 27.04 39.24
CA ASP A 493 -22.18 27.97 38.85
C ASP A 493 -22.67 27.59 37.45
N MET A 494 -23.87 27.02 37.42
CA MET A 494 -24.67 26.90 36.21
C MET A 494 -25.33 28.25 35.94
N THR A 495 -24.81 28.98 34.98
CA THR A 495 -25.58 30.02 34.27
C THR A 495 -25.41 29.83 32.78
N ARG A 496 -26.50 29.40 32.14
CA ARG A 496 -26.86 29.58 30.71
C ARG A 496 -25.72 30.02 29.80
N GLU A 497 -25.18 29.11 29.00
CA GLU A 497 -24.54 29.48 27.74
C GLU A 497 -25.44 29.04 26.59
N ASP A 498 -25.88 30.04 25.84
CA ASP A 498 -26.79 29.96 24.71
C ASP A 498 -26.28 29.00 23.61
N GLY A 499 -27.23 28.37 22.93
CA GLY A 499 -26.96 27.40 21.87
C GLY A 499 -26.14 27.99 20.72
N VAL A 500 -24.87 27.61 20.64
CA VAL A 500 -24.06 27.83 19.44
C VAL A 500 -24.59 26.90 18.34
N CYS A 501 -25.39 27.46 17.44
CA CYS A 501 -25.68 26.87 16.13
C CYS A 501 -24.35 26.64 15.40
N CYS A 502 -24.03 25.41 15.00
CA CYS A 502 -22.80 25.12 14.27
C CYS A 502 -22.87 25.80 12.89
N SER A 503 -22.22 26.95 12.75
CA SER A 503 -22.06 27.57 11.44
C SER A 503 -21.01 26.79 10.65
N TYR A 504 -21.44 25.98 9.69
CA TYR A 504 -20.55 25.29 8.74
C TYR A 504 -19.75 26.31 7.93
N GLY A 505 -18.46 26.05 7.77
CA GLY A 505 -17.50 26.88 7.05
C GLY A 505 -16.66 27.80 7.94
N ASN A 506 -16.50 27.53 9.24
CA ASN A 506 -15.58 28.30 10.10
C ASN A 506 -15.16 27.59 11.39
N THR A 507 -15.24 26.25 11.46
CA THR A 507 -14.86 25.53 12.69
C THR A 507 -13.33 25.45 12.87
N LEU A 508 -12.55 25.62 11.80
CA LEU A 508 -11.09 25.73 11.87
C LEU A 508 -10.65 27.17 11.57
N SER A 509 -9.80 27.74 12.44
CA SER A 509 -9.36 29.14 12.31
C SER A 509 -8.31 29.33 11.22
N LYS A 510 -8.43 30.40 10.43
CA LYS A 510 -7.43 30.79 9.45
C LYS A 510 -6.23 31.47 10.13
N ASP A 511 -5.02 31.06 9.81
CA ASP A 511 -3.79 31.71 10.29
C ASP A 511 -2.77 31.88 9.15
N PRO A 512 -2.63 33.09 8.58
CA PRO A 512 -1.62 33.39 7.57
C PRO A 512 -0.18 33.26 8.08
N THR A 513 0.06 33.40 9.39
CA THR A 513 1.41 33.36 9.97
C THR A 513 1.93 31.94 10.19
N CYS A 514 1.06 30.93 10.09
CA CYS A 514 1.37 29.52 10.33
C CYS A 514 1.95 29.22 11.72
N THR A 515 1.65 30.04 12.72
CA THR A 515 2.15 29.89 14.10
C THR A 515 1.13 29.26 15.03
N LEU A 516 -0.17 29.44 14.75
CA LEU A 516 -1.26 28.94 15.58
C LEU A 516 -1.49 27.45 15.32
N PRO A 517 -1.55 26.60 16.37
CA PRO A 517 -1.94 25.21 16.22
C PRO A 517 -3.43 25.09 15.91
N CYS A 518 -3.80 24.02 15.21
CA CYS A 518 -5.17 23.77 14.74
C CYS A 518 -5.69 24.91 13.86
N SER A 519 -4.88 25.30 12.88
CA SER A 519 -5.21 26.36 11.93
C SER A 519 -5.05 25.89 10.49
N TRP A 520 -5.63 26.66 9.56
CA TRP A 520 -5.44 26.46 8.14
C TRP A 520 -4.95 27.74 7.43
N THR A 521 -4.32 27.53 6.29
CA THR A 521 -4.05 28.56 5.27
C THR A 521 -3.93 27.89 3.90
N ALA A 522 -3.77 28.67 2.83
CA ALA A 522 -3.40 28.11 1.53
C ALA A 522 -1.90 27.75 1.52
N ALA A 523 -1.55 26.61 0.94
CA ALA A 523 -0.14 26.24 0.75
C ALA A 523 0.44 26.98 -0.46
N GLU A 524 1.76 27.21 -0.43
CA GLU A 524 2.49 27.84 -1.53
C GLU A 524 2.38 27.02 -2.83
N PRO A 525 1.76 27.54 -3.91
CA PRO A 525 1.54 26.78 -5.13
C PRO A 525 2.83 26.25 -5.76
N SER A 526 3.92 27.02 -5.69
CA SER A 526 5.20 26.68 -6.30
C SER A 526 5.90 25.46 -5.68
N THR A 527 5.39 24.95 -4.55
CA THR A 527 5.77 23.68 -3.93
C THR A 527 5.38 22.47 -4.80
N PHE A 528 4.31 22.58 -5.59
CA PHE A 528 3.74 21.48 -6.35
C PHE A 528 4.12 21.53 -7.84
N LEU A 529 4.41 20.37 -8.43
CA LEU A 529 4.70 20.20 -9.85
C LEU A 529 3.45 19.71 -10.60
N ILE A 530 3.14 20.36 -11.71
CA ILE A 530 1.98 20.07 -12.57
C ILE A 530 2.41 19.80 -14.01
N ARG A 531 1.60 19.07 -14.78
CA ARG A 531 1.91 18.75 -16.18
C ARG A 531 1.97 20.01 -17.03
N GLY A 532 3.07 20.20 -17.77
CA GLY A 532 3.23 21.32 -18.70
C GLY A 532 2.48 21.13 -20.01
N LYS A 533 2.53 22.16 -20.86
CA LYS A 533 1.81 22.21 -22.14
C LYS A 533 2.11 21.01 -23.05
N ASN A 534 3.37 20.58 -23.11
CA ASN A 534 3.83 19.49 -23.98
C ASN A 534 4.05 18.18 -23.22
N TYR A 535 3.40 18.00 -22.05
CA TYR A 535 3.65 16.87 -21.16
C TYR A 535 3.44 15.51 -21.82
N LEU A 536 2.47 15.39 -22.73
CA LEU A 536 2.20 14.13 -23.42
C LEU A 536 3.40 13.67 -24.28
N GLU A 537 4.21 14.60 -24.76
CA GLU A 537 5.43 14.32 -25.52
C GLU A 537 6.68 14.23 -24.64
N ASP A 538 6.89 15.20 -23.75
CA ASP A 538 8.15 15.37 -23.02
C ASP A 538 8.16 14.80 -21.59
N GLN A 539 6.97 14.48 -21.06
CA GLN A 539 6.74 14.05 -19.67
C GLN A 539 7.31 15.01 -18.61
N LYS A 540 7.41 16.32 -18.91
CA LYS A 540 7.97 17.33 -18.01
C LYS A 540 6.91 18.07 -17.20
N LYS A 541 7.13 18.12 -15.90
CA LYS A 541 6.31 18.88 -14.95
C LYS A 541 7.00 20.17 -14.55
N PHE A 542 6.20 21.18 -14.23
CA PHE A 542 6.66 22.52 -13.88
C PHE A 542 6.02 22.98 -12.57
N LYS A 543 6.66 23.93 -11.88
CA LYS A 543 6.08 24.51 -10.66
C LYS A 543 4.77 25.23 -10.97
N ALA A 544 3.75 25.00 -10.17
CA ALA A 544 2.51 25.74 -10.29
C ALA A 544 2.73 27.22 -9.96
N LYS A 545 2.07 28.11 -10.71
CA LYS A 545 2.18 29.57 -10.53
C LYS A 545 1.10 30.15 -9.61
N GLY A 546 0.00 29.43 -9.42
CA GLY A 546 -1.17 29.88 -8.68
C GLY A 546 -2.23 28.80 -8.62
N THR A 547 -3.40 29.16 -8.09
CA THR A 547 -4.60 28.33 -8.02
C THR A 547 -5.76 29.00 -8.74
N LEU A 548 -6.67 28.21 -9.29
CA LEU A 548 -7.88 28.71 -9.93
C LEU A 548 -8.88 29.28 -8.90
N MET A 549 -8.95 28.65 -7.72
CA MET A 549 -9.88 29.00 -6.65
C MET A 549 -9.12 29.43 -5.40
N GLN A 550 -9.76 30.25 -4.57
CA GLN A 550 -9.24 30.67 -3.27
C GLN A 550 -9.85 29.81 -2.16
N MET A 551 -9.01 29.34 -1.23
CA MET A 551 -9.51 28.70 0.00
C MET A 551 -10.12 29.76 0.93
N VAL A 552 -11.41 29.63 1.21
CA VAL A 552 -12.18 30.62 2.00
C VAL A 552 -12.55 30.13 3.40
N ALA A 553 -12.65 28.81 3.59
CA ALA A 553 -13.02 28.21 4.86
C ALA A 553 -12.49 26.77 4.98
N ALA A 554 -12.44 26.29 6.22
CA ALA A 554 -12.27 24.88 6.53
C ALA A 554 -13.07 24.50 7.78
N ASP A 555 -13.55 23.25 7.79
CA ASP A 555 -14.14 22.66 8.97
C ASP A 555 -13.39 21.42 9.46
N TRP A 556 -13.34 21.26 10.78
CA TRP A 556 -12.81 20.07 11.45
C TRP A 556 -13.88 19.51 12.39
N LEU A 557 -14.62 18.53 11.88
CA LEU A 557 -15.84 18.02 12.47
C LEU A 557 -15.63 16.61 13.03
N ARG A 558 -16.41 16.27 14.05
CA ARG A 558 -16.61 14.89 14.50
C ARG A 558 -18.09 14.57 14.60
N SER A 559 -18.46 13.36 14.20
CA SER A 559 -19.84 12.87 14.22
C SER A 559 -19.87 11.36 14.48
N ASP A 560 -21.04 10.86 14.88
CA ASP A 560 -21.34 9.43 14.97
C ASP A 560 -21.75 8.83 13.62
N LYS A 561 -22.08 9.69 12.64
CA LYS A 561 -22.45 9.32 11.28
C LYS A 561 -21.59 10.02 10.23
N ARG A 562 -21.81 9.64 8.98
CA ARG A 562 -21.22 10.30 7.81
C ARG A 562 -21.84 11.68 7.61
N GLU A 563 -21.01 12.67 7.30
CA GLU A 563 -21.42 14.07 7.14
C GLU A 563 -21.31 14.47 5.68
N ASP A 564 -22.44 14.38 4.98
CA ASP A 564 -22.55 14.70 3.55
C ASP A 564 -23.31 16.01 3.31
N ASP A 565 -23.19 16.51 2.08
CA ASP A 565 -23.86 17.72 1.58
C ASP A 565 -23.75 18.92 2.53
N LEU A 566 -22.53 19.17 3.02
CA LEU A 566 -22.21 20.32 3.87
C LEU A 566 -22.51 21.65 3.16
N GLY A 567 -22.32 21.71 1.84
CA GLY A 567 -22.65 22.88 1.03
C GLY A 567 -24.15 23.21 1.02
N GLY A 568 -25.01 22.21 1.11
CA GLY A 568 -26.47 22.36 1.10
C GLY A 568 -27.07 22.82 2.43
N ARG A 569 -26.30 22.78 3.52
CA ARG A 569 -26.84 22.98 4.87
C ARG A 569 -27.24 24.43 5.15
N PRO A 570 -28.44 24.66 5.72
CA PRO A 570 -28.88 26.00 6.11
C PRO A 570 -27.87 26.69 7.03
N GLY A 571 -27.61 27.98 6.79
CA GLY A 571 -26.70 28.79 7.60
C GLY A 571 -25.21 28.56 7.35
N GLY A 572 -24.84 27.58 6.51
CA GLY A 572 -23.47 27.38 6.05
C GLY A 572 -22.96 28.53 5.17
N ILE A 573 -21.63 28.62 5.02
CA ILE A 573 -20.99 29.66 4.20
C ILE A 573 -21.54 29.67 2.77
N VAL A 574 -21.71 28.51 2.14
CA VAL A 574 -22.18 28.37 0.75
C VAL A 574 -23.58 28.93 0.58
N GLN A 575 -24.51 28.58 1.49
CA GLN A 575 -25.89 29.08 1.46
C GLN A 575 -25.98 30.58 1.73
N LYS A 576 -25.09 31.14 2.57
CA LYS A 576 -25.03 32.60 2.80
C LYS A 576 -24.63 33.37 1.53
N TYR A 577 -23.74 32.82 0.71
CA TYR A 577 -23.39 33.41 -0.59
C TYR A 577 -24.48 33.18 -1.63
N ALA A 578 -25.08 31.98 -1.67
CA ALA A 578 -26.20 31.68 -2.55
C ALA A 578 -27.39 32.64 -2.32
N ALA A 579 -27.68 32.98 -1.05
CA ALA A 579 -28.72 33.94 -0.68
C ALA A 579 -28.43 35.38 -1.15
N ARG A 580 -27.18 35.74 -1.42
CA ARG A 580 -26.79 37.04 -2.00
C ARG A 580 -26.94 37.08 -3.52
N GLY A 581 -27.04 35.92 -4.18
CA GLY A 581 -27.23 35.81 -5.63
C GLY A 581 -26.06 36.28 -6.48
N GLY A 582 -24.83 36.25 -5.95
CA GLY A 582 -23.63 36.61 -6.71
C GLY A 582 -23.12 35.46 -7.61
N PRO A 583 -22.07 35.71 -8.41
CA PRO A 583 -21.51 34.73 -9.36
C PRO A 583 -20.59 33.69 -8.68
N GLU A 584 -20.47 33.70 -7.35
CA GLU A 584 -19.51 32.86 -6.65
C GLU A 584 -19.88 31.37 -6.71
N PHE A 585 -18.93 30.56 -7.17
CA PHE A 585 -19.04 29.10 -7.19
C PHE A 585 -18.12 28.47 -6.15
N PHE A 586 -18.63 27.48 -5.42
CA PHE A 586 -17.90 26.76 -4.38
C PHE A 586 -17.50 25.36 -4.81
N PHE A 587 -16.26 25.00 -4.59
CA PHE A 587 -15.75 23.63 -4.72
C PHE A 587 -15.35 23.14 -3.34
N ILE A 588 -16.00 22.07 -2.87
CA ILE A 588 -15.86 21.59 -1.49
C ILE A 588 -15.21 20.22 -1.52
N VAL A 589 -14.10 20.06 -0.80
CA VAL A 589 -13.45 18.76 -0.63
C VAL A 589 -13.68 18.31 0.81
N ASN A 590 -14.49 17.27 0.99
CA ASN A 590 -14.87 16.74 2.29
C ASN A 590 -14.22 15.36 2.50
N ILE A 591 -13.10 15.34 3.22
CA ILE A 591 -12.35 14.12 3.51
C ILE A 591 -12.90 13.49 4.79
N GLN A 592 -13.52 12.32 4.67
CA GLN A 592 -14.17 11.63 5.76
C GLN A 592 -13.39 10.39 6.18
N VAL A 593 -13.14 10.27 7.48
CA VAL A 593 -12.42 9.16 8.10
C VAL A 593 -13.37 8.39 8.99
N PRO A 594 -13.99 7.31 8.49
CA PRO A 594 -14.92 6.52 9.28
C PRO A 594 -14.19 5.73 10.38
N GLY A 595 -14.88 5.56 11.50
CA GLY A 595 -14.37 4.84 12.68
C GLY A 595 -15.43 4.77 13.77
N SER A 596 -15.02 4.47 15.01
CA SER A 596 -15.90 4.61 16.17
C SER A 596 -16.32 6.07 16.43
N THR A 597 -15.52 7.01 15.93
CA THR A 597 -15.87 8.42 15.76
C THR A 597 -15.47 8.79 14.35
N THR A 598 -16.40 9.30 13.56
CA THR A 598 -16.13 9.75 12.20
C THR A 598 -15.59 11.18 12.27
N TYR A 599 -14.44 11.40 11.66
CA TYR A 599 -13.88 12.74 11.49
C TYR A 599 -14.11 13.22 10.06
N SER A 600 -14.51 14.48 9.90
CA SER A 600 -14.66 15.12 8.59
C SER A 600 -13.81 16.39 8.54
N LEU A 601 -12.93 16.45 7.55
CA LEU A 601 -12.18 17.65 7.18
C LEU A 601 -12.79 18.20 5.89
N ALA A 602 -13.56 19.28 6.00
CA ALA A 602 -14.14 19.96 4.85
C ALA A 602 -13.31 21.19 4.48
N LEU A 603 -12.93 21.31 3.21
CA LEU A 603 -12.14 22.41 2.67
C LEU A 603 -12.98 23.13 1.63
N TYR A 604 -13.23 24.42 1.82
CA TYR A 604 -14.09 25.22 0.95
C TYR A 604 -13.23 26.13 0.08
N TYR A 605 -13.33 25.93 -1.23
CA TYR A 605 -12.71 26.75 -2.25
C TYR A 605 -13.77 27.56 -2.99
N MET A 606 -13.46 28.81 -3.33
CA MET A 606 -14.38 29.73 -3.99
C MET A 606 -13.71 30.35 -5.22
N MET A 607 -14.47 30.47 -6.31
CA MET A 607 -14.13 31.30 -7.47
C MET A 607 -15.19 32.36 -7.69
N ASN A 608 -14.74 33.53 -8.16
CA ASN A 608 -15.61 34.67 -8.48
C ASN A 608 -15.90 34.79 -9.98
N THR A 609 -15.16 34.06 -10.81
CA THR A 609 -15.40 33.97 -12.24
C THR A 609 -16.39 32.84 -12.52
N PRO A 610 -17.17 32.92 -13.61
CA PRO A 610 -18.00 31.82 -14.07
C PRO A 610 -17.18 30.54 -14.29
N VAL A 611 -17.80 29.39 -14.08
CA VAL A 611 -17.16 28.08 -14.27
C VAL A 611 -16.83 27.84 -15.76
N GLU A 612 -17.62 28.45 -16.64
CA GLU A 612 -17.52 28.40 -18.10
C GLU A 612 -16.20 28.94 -18.63
N ASP A 613 -15.53 29.85 -17.90
CA ASP A 613 -14.22 30.40 -18.26
C ASP A 613 -13.11 29.33 -18.19
N SER A 614 -13.38 28.20 -17.55
CA SER A 614 -12.46 27.08 -17.42
C SER A 614 -13.08 25.79 -17.97
N PRO A 615 -12.85 25.46 -19.26
CA PRO A 615 -13.51 24.33 -19.93
C PRO A 615 -13.35 22.99 -19.21
N LEU A 616 -12.14 22.70 -18.71
CA LEU A 616 -11.87 21.45 -17.98
C LEU A 616 -12.63 21.37 -16.65
N LEU A 617 -12.74 22.48 -15.91
CA LEU A 617 -13.54 22.53 -14.70
C LEU A 617 -15.03 22.42 -15.00
N HIS A 618 -15.51 23.14 -16.01
CA HIS A 618 -16.90 23.07 -16.46
C HIS A 618 -17.31 21.64 -16.83
N ASN A 619 -16.47 20.95 -17.59
CA ASN A 619 -16.70 19.55 -17.95
C ASN A 619 -16.65 18.62 -16.73
N PHE A 620 -15.82 18.92 -15.73
CA PHE A 620 -15.78 18.16 -14.48
C PHE A 620 -17.02 18.37 -13.61
N VAL A 621 -17.50 19.62 -13.51
CA VAL A 621 -18.70 19.96 -12.75
C VAL A 621 -19.95 19.34 -13.38
N ASN A 622 -20.07 19.42 -14.72
CA ASN A 622 -21.24 18.92 -15.45
C ASN A 622 -21.11 17.47 -15.95
N GLY A 623 -19.95 16.83 -15.76
CA GLY A 623 -19.68 15.46 -16.20
C GLY A 623 -20.41 14.40 -15.37
N ASP A 624 -20.18 13.13 -15.69
CA ASP A 624 -20.65 12.01 -14.88
C ASP A 624 -19.62 11.60 -13.81
N ASP A 625 -20.03 10.74 -12.88
CA ASP A 625 -19.15 10.29 -11.79
C ASP A 625 -17.99 9.43 -12.30
N ALA A 626 -18.15 8.74 -13.44
CA ALA A 626 -17.07 7.99 -14.07
C ALA A 626 -15.94 8.94 -14.53
N TYR A 627 -16.31 10.03 -15.23
CA TYR A 627 -15.39 11.08 -15.63
C TYR A 627 -14.73 11.71 -14.40
N ARG A 628 -15.49 12.13 -13.38
CA ARG A 628 -14.93 12.76 -12.17
C ARG A 628 -13.94 11.84 -11.45
N ASN A 629 -14.31 10.57 -11.27
CA ASN A 629 -13.46 9.58 -10.60
C ASN A 629 -12.14 9.36 -11.34
N SER A 630 -12.17 9.40 -12.69
CA SER A 630 -10.98 9.17 -13.51
C SER A 630 -10.01 10.35 -13.59
N ARG A 631 -10.43 11.55 -13.16
CA ARG A 631 -9.66 12.78 -13.34
C ARG A 631 -9.24 13.46 -12.05
N PHE A 632 -9.97 13.31 -10.94
CA PHE A 632 -9.67 14.08 -9.72
C PHE A 632 -8.37 13.60 -9.05
N LYS A 633 -7.40 14.52 -8.90
CA LYS A 633 -6.09 14.27 -8.32
C LYS A 633 -5.87 15.00 -6.99
N LEU A 634 -5.12 14.34 -6.11
CA LEU A 634 -4.53 14.93 -4.91
C LEU A 634 -3.02 14.76 -4.94
N ILE A 635 -2.28 15.84 -4.65
CA ILE A 635 -0.85 15.81 -4.34
C ILE A 635 -0.70 16.07 -2.84
N PRO A 636 -0.41 15.05 -2.02
CA PRO A 636 -0.21 15.23 -0.60
C PRO A 636 1.27 15.55 -0.29
N TYR A 637 1.49 16.34 0.75
CA TYR A 637 2.83 16.65 1.24
C TYR A 637 2.84 16.88 2.76
N ILE A 638 3.77 16.24 3.46
CA ILE A 638 4.02 16.49 4.88
C ILE A 638 5.31 17.31 4.99
N SER A 639 5.18 18.62 5.19
CA SER A 639 6.33 19.52 5.29
C SER A 639 7.04 19.35 6.63
N LYS A 640 6.29 19.30 7.73
CA LYS A 640 6.79 19.03 9.09
C LYS A 640 6.15 17.76 9.66
N GLY A 641 6.97 16.88 10.22
CA GLY A 641 6.51 15.61 10.77
C GLY A 641 7.59 14.54 10.76
N SER A 642 7.32 13.45 11.49
CA SER A 642 8.24 12.31 11.55
C SER A 642 8.37 11.65 10.18
N TRP A 643 9.55 11.11 9.88
CA TRP A 643 9.78 10.41 8.61
C TRP A 643 8.76 9.31 8.30
N ILE A 644 8.32 8.53 9.30
CA ILE A 644 7.34 7.45 9.10
C ILE A 644 6.03 7.99 8.52
N VAL A 645 5.59 9.16 8.97
CA VAL A 645 4.41 9.83 8.43
C VAL A 645 4.69 10.38 7.04
N LYS A 646 5.83 11.06 6.83
CA LYS A 646 6.25 11.56 5.51
C LYS A 646 6.31 10.45 4.45
N GLN A 647 6.87 9.30 4.83
CA GLN A 647 6.99 8.12 3.98
C GLN A 647 5.62 7.48 3.71
N SER A 648 4.74 7.39 4.72
CA SER A 648 3.40 6.81 4.57
C SER A 648 2.51 7.64 3.68
N VAL A 649 2.58 8.96 3.77
CA VAL A 649 1.74 9.84 2.95
C VAL A 649 2.28 9.93 1.52
N GLY A 650 3.61 9.95 1.36
CA GLY A 650 4.25 10.10 0.05
C GLY A 650 4.24 11.56 -0.43
N LYS A 651 4.66 11.75 -1.69
CA LYS A 651 4.77 13.05 -2.37
C LYS A 651 4.31 13.02 -3.83
N LYS A 652 3.68 11.91 -4.24
CA LYS A 652 3.26 11.66 -5.62
C LYS A 652 1.76 11.92 -5.73
N ALA A 653 1.34 12.49 -6.85
CA ALA A 653 -0.07 12.66 -7.17
C ALA A 653 -0.77 11.30 -7.21
N CYS A 654 -1.97 11.20 -6.64
CA CYS A 654 -2.85 10.05 -6.78
C CYS A 654 -4.20 10.47 -7.40
N LEU A 655 -4.77 9.59 -8.23
CA LEU A 655 -6.14 9.71 -8.70
C LEU A 655 -7.07 9.17 -7.62
N ILE A 656 -7.84 10.05 -6.98
CA ILE A 656 -8.58 9.69 -5.77
C ILE A 656 -9.71 8.71 -6.10
N GLY A 657 -10.49 8.95 -7.15
CA GLY A 657 -11.64 8.11 -7.51
C GLY A 657 -11.29 6.72 -8.04
N HIS A 658 -10.00 6.45 -8.30
CA HIS A 658 -9.50 5.09 -8.56
C HIS A 658 -9.18 4.34 -7.26
N ALA A 659 -8.76 5.06 -6.23
CA ALA A 659 -8.25 4.49 -4.99
C ALA A 659 -9.29 4.44 -3.87
N LEU A 660 -10.29 5.32 -3.92
CA LEU A 660 -11.27 5.56 -2.87
C LEU A 660 -12.68 5.70 -3.44
N GLU A 661 -13.67 5.52 -2.57
CA GLU A 661 -15.06 5.75 -2.91
C GLU A 661 -15.35 7.26 -2.80
N MET A 662 -15.95 7.81 -3.85
CA MET A 662 -16.28 9.23 -3.93
C MET A 662 -17.77 9.41 -4.12
N ASN A 663 -18.32 10.40 -3.43
CA ASN A 663 -19.70 10.82 -3.55
C ASN A 663 -19.74 12.29 -3.93
N TYR A 664 -20.61 12.64 -4.86
CA TYR A 664 -20.69 13.99 -5.41
C TYR A 664 -22.04 14.61 -5.09
N PHE A 665 -22.04 15.81 -4.52
CA PHE A 665 -23.26 16.57 -4.23
C PHE A 665 -23.23 17.87 -5.00
N HIS A 666 -24.25 18.06 -5.85
CA HIS A 666 -24.34 19.19 -6.74
C HIS A 666 -25.47 20.12 -6.30
N GLY A 667 -25.13 21.37 -5.99
CA GLY A 667 -26.11 22.42 -5.68
C GLY A 667 -26.19 23.47 -6.77
N LYS A 668 -26.85 24.60 -6.47
CA LYS A 668 -26.98 25.70 -7.44
C LYS A 668 -25.67 26.44 -7.70
N ASN A 669 -24.83 26.56 -6.68
CA ASN A 669 -23.58 27.32 -6.72
C ASN A 669 -22.41 26.54 -6.11
N TYR A 670 -22.50 25.22 -6.02
CA TYR A 670 -21.42 24.40 -5.50
C TYR A 670 -21.40 22.98 -6.04
N LEU A 671 -20.20 22.39 -5.99
CA LEU A 671 -19.97 20.96 -6.10
C LEU A 671 -19.18 20.50 -4.86
N GLU A 672 -19.69 19.49 -4.16
CA GLU A 672 -19.02 18.84 -3.03
C GLU A 672 -18.55 17.44 -3.39
N LEU A 673 -17.29 17.15 -3.05
CA LEU A 673 -16.63 15.86 -3.20
C LEU A 673 -16.47 15.24 -1.81
N GLY A 674 -17.34 14.28 -1.48
CA GLY A 674 -17.23 13.44 -0.29
C GLY A 674 -16.27 12.27 -0.56
N ILE A 675 -15.12 12.26 0.10
CA ILE A 675 -14.07 11.23 -0.05
C ILE A 675 -14.14 10.31 1.17
N ASP A 676 -14.49 9.05 0.96
CA ASP A 676 -14.47 8.04 2.01
C ASP A 676 -13.09 7.36 2.08
N ILE A 677 -12.29 7.72 3.08
CA ILE A 677 -10.99 7.08 3.34
C ILE A 677 -11.14 5.61 3.76
N GLY A 678 -12.27 5.26 4.39
CA GLY A 678 -12.51 3.94 4.95
C GLY A 678 -12.69 2.83 3.91
N SER A 679 -12.99 3.19 2.67
CA SER A 679 -13.20 2.23 1.57
C SER A 679 -11.89 1.57 1.11
N SER A 680 -10.73 2.10 1.50
CA SER A 680 -9.41 1.49 1.27
C SER A 680 -8.71 1.12 2.57
N THR A 681 -8.30 -0.15 2.67
CA THR A 681 -7.49 -0.68 3.78
C THR A 681 -6.17 0.07 3.92
N VAL A 682 -5.50 0.32 2.79
CA VAL A 682 -4.23 1.06 2.70
C VAL A 682 -4.42 2.51 3.15
N ALA A 683 -5.43 3.21 2.62
CA ALA A 683 -5.69 4.60 2.99
C ALA A 683 -6.06 4.74 4.47
N ARG A 684 -6.91 3.85 4.98
CA ARG A 684 -7.25 3.75 6.39
C ARG A 684 -6.02 3.49 7.27
N GLY A 685 -5.10 2.63 6.82
CA GLY A 685 -3.83 2.39 7.51
C GLY A 685 -2.97 3.66 7.62
N VAL A 686 -2.82 4.39 6.51
CA VAL A 686 -2.07 5.66 6.46
C VAL A 686 -2.73 6.73 7.33
N VAL A 687 -4.03 6.92 7.25
CA VAL A 687 -4.73 7.96 8.03
C VAL A 687 -4.74 7.63 9.52
N ASN A 688 -4.90 6.37 9.92
CA ASN A 688 -4.77 5.99 11.33
C ASN A 688 -3.38 6.26 11.90
N LEU A 689 -2.32 6.14 11.08
CA LEU A 689 -1.00 6.59 11.49
C LEU A 689 -0.99 8.12 11.65
N VAL A 690 -1.45 8.86 10.64
CA VAL A 690 -1.47 10.34 10.65
C VAL A 690 -2.24 10.89 11.86
N LEU A 691 -3.41 10.34 12.18
CA LEU A 691 -4.25 10.69 13.34
C LEU A 691 -3.45 10.67 14.65
N GLY A 692 -2.56 9.68 14.82
CA GLY A 692 -1.69 9.57 16.00
C GLY A 692 -0.60 10.63 16.12
N TYR A 693 -0.30 11.36 15.03
CA TYR A 693 0.73 12.40 15.00
C TYR A 693 0.19 13.81 14.71
N LEU A 694 -1.12 14.01 14.44
CA LEU A 694 -1.70 15.26 13.92
C LEU A 694 -1.16 16.53 14.58
N ASN A 695 -1.09 16.56 15.92
CA ASN A 695 -0.66 17.74 16.70
C ASN A 695 0.79 18.16 16.40
N ASN A 696 1.57 17.31 15.74
CA ASN A 696 2.98 17.51 15.42
C ASN A 696 3.24 17.58 13.91
N LEU A 697 2.20 17.62 13.08
CA LEU A 697 2.31 17.64 11.63
C LEU A 697 2.00 19.02 11.06
N VAL A 698 2.64 19.32 9.94
CA VAL A 698 2.15 20.29 8.98
C VAL A 698 1.84 19.53 7.71
N ILE A 699 0.56 19.52 7.34
CA ILE A 699 0.02 18.80 6.20
C ILE A 699 -0.31 19.80 5.11
N GLU A 700 0.22 19.60 3.92
CA GLU A 700 -0.02 20.41 2.74
C GLU A 700 -0.65 19.52 1.66
N MET A 701 -1.68 20.03 0.98
CA MET A 701 -2.38 19.30 -0.07
C MET A 701 -2.67 20.23 -1.24
N ALA A 702 -2.60 19.69 -2.45
CA ALA A 702 -3.03 20.37 -3.66
C ALA A 702 -4.00 19.49 -4.45
N PHE A 703 -5.07 20.10 -4.97
CA PHE A 703 -6.11 19.44 -5.73
C PHE A 703 -6.10 19.93 -7.18
N LEU A 704 -6.26 19.02 -8.14
CA LEU A 704 -6.28 19.33 -9.56
C LEU A 704 -7.08 18.29 -10.36
N ILE A 705 -7.42 18.62 -11.59
CA ILE A 705 -8.06 17.71 -12.55
C ILE A 705 -6.98 17.24 -13.51
N GLN A 706 -6.87 15.92 -13.72
CA GLN A 706 -5.91 15.34 -14.63
C GLN A 706 -6.24 15.73 -16.08
N ALA A 707 -5.27 16.30 -16.79
CA ALA A 707 -5.35 16.46 -18.24
C ALA A 707 -4.91 15.17 -18.95
N ASN A 708 -5.70 14.70 -19.91
CA ASN A 708 -5.45 13.51 -20.73
C ASN A 708 -5.26 13.85 -22.21
N THR A 709 -5.72 15.02 -22.66
CA THR A 709 -5.57 15.49 -24.06
C THR A 709 -4.69 16.74 -24.13
N GLU A 710 -4.21 17.07 -25.32
CA GLU A 710 -3.33 18.24 -25.53
C GLU A 710 -4.04 19.57 -25.30
N ASP A 711 -5.34 19.65 -25.61
CA ASP A 711 -6.18 20.84 -25.40
C ASP A 711 -6.49 21.11 -23.92
N GLU A 712 -6.40 20.08 -23.08
CA GLU A 712 -6.57 20.19 -21.62
C GLU A 712 -5.27 20.64 -20.91
N LEU A 713 -4.13 20.75 -21.63
CA LEU A 713 -2.84 21.15 -21.08
C LEU A 713 -2.53 22.65 -21.30
N PRO A 714 -1.78 23.29 -20.39
CA PRO A 714 -1.19 22.75 -19.16
C PRO A 714 -2.21 22.52 -18.03
N GLU A 715 -1.89 21.59 -17.12
CA GLU A 715 -2.67 21.44 -15.89
C GLU A 715 -2.58 22.71 -15.03
N TYR A 716 -3.56 22.93 -14.16
CA TYR A 716 -3.59 23.99 -13.15
C TYR A 716 -4.11 23.44 -11.81
N LEU A 717 -3.72 24.06 -10.71
CA LEU A 717 -4.22 23.70 -9.38
C LEU A 717 -5.61 24.31 -9.18
N LEU A 718 -6.58 23.51 -8.75
CA LEU A 718 -7.89 24.03 -8.31
C LEU A 718 -7.73 24.82 -7.02
N GLY A 719 -7.05 24.24 -6.04
CA GLY A 719 -6.81 24.85 -4.74
C GLY A 719 -5.74 24.11 -3.96
N THR A 720 -5.18 24.79 -2.96
CA THR A 720 -4.21 24.22 -2.03
C THR A 720 -4.68 24.42 -0.59
N CYS A 721 -4.20 23.59 0.34
CA CYS A 721 -4.35 23.86 1.76
C CYS A 721 -3.08 23.49 2.52
N ARG A 722 -2.88 24.15 3.64
CA ARG A 722 -1.89 23.87 4.66
C ARG A 722 -2.61 23.82 6.01
N LEU A 723 -2.45 22.72 6.72
CA LEU A 723 -3.04 22.46 8.02
C LEU A 723 -1.91 22.37 9.04
N ASN A 724 -1.95 23.23 10.06
CA ASN A 724 -0.89 23.32 11.06
C ASN A 724 -1.33 22.64 12.36
N HIS A 725 -0.60 21.60 12.78
CA HIS A 725 -0.70 21.01 14.11
C HIS A 725 -2.16 20.72 14.53
N LEU A 726 -2.93 20.07 13.64
CA LEU A 726 -4.32 19.73 13.89
C LEU A 726 -4.45 18.88 15.16
N ASP A 727 -5.58 19.00 15.86
CA ASP A 727 -5.85 18.22 17.07
C ASP A 727 -7.23 17.58 16.97
N ALA A 728 -7.27 16.25 17.02
CA ALA A 728 -8.52 15.50 16.98
C ALA A 728 -9.45 15.87 18.15
N ALA A 729 -8.90 16.23 19.32
CA ALA A 729 -9.70 16.63 20.47
C ALA A 729 -10.45 17.95 20.27
N LYS A 730 -9.93 18.83 19.40
CA LYS A 730 -10.54 20.13 19.06
C LYS A 730 -11.54 20.06 17.91
N SER A 731 -11.83 18.88 17.38
CA SER A 731 -12.92 18.71 16.41
C SER A 731 -14.26 19.10 17.02
N ILE A 732 -15.08 19.78 16.22
CA ILE A 732 -16.39 20.25 16.65
C ILE A 732 -17.41 19.12 16.46
N PRO A 733 -18.15 18.72 17.52
CA PRO A 733 -19.21 17.73 17.39
C PRO A 733 -20.37 18.31 16.57
N VAL A 734 -20.75 17.61 15.52
CA VAL A 734 -21.99 17.91 14.79
C VAL A 734 -23.15 17.45 15.66
N LYS A 735 -23.96 18.39 16.15
CA LYS A 735 -25.20 18.07 16.89
C LYS A 735 -26.28 17.72 15.87
N VAL A 736 -26.97 16.59 16.11
CA VAL A 736 -28.16 16.16 15.36
C VAL A 736 -29.34 17.08 15.66
#